data_AF-A0A3M6ULS7-F1
#
_entry.id   AF-A0A3M6ULS7-F1
#
_cell.length_a   1.000
_cell.length_b   1.000
_cell.length_c   1.000
_cell.angle_alpha   90.00
_cell.angle_beta   90.00
_cell.angle_gamma   90.00
#
_symmetry.space_group_name_H-M   'P 1'
#
loop_
_entity.id
_entity.type
_entity.pdbx_description
1 polymer ?
#
loop_
_entity_poly.entity_id
_entity_poly.type
_entity_poly.pdbx_seq_one_letter_code
_entity_poly.pdbx_strand_id
1 'polypeptide(L)'
;MRSTIGMRINSMVISKRYREAAGIVKCSDSLEFAYSQAPEYLKGVIMALFLSASGIGSYIANFVVAIVSSDWYPEKDPNQGHMEYFFFMMASLMTLNFLLFLFIASSYKYKESSSQSEETEEDQDAHELTISVSSKFLDLCRMSATEDGGERAPLISKDQYGKSHSTRGKTNTNCLVSRSDGALSRRQRILNALCILVTESCERLTFYGASANLVLFSKNVLKLESPWPSTITFFFQGTCYVTPLLGGWLADAYLGRFNTIYGCCLWYLVGVMLLATVSITDDMLTSEFDTLARLVYFTIALVLIAFCAGGIKANVAPFGADQVKQDGPRTVQTFYSWYYWFINTGGLVAVTVVVGIQQSNIFSGYVINAGSIIFGLVAFLACRNKYLVKPPVGSQLTEISKITLNAIKNRKQNTGGWMDGAKSRFGGKFNHAKVEDVKAVLRVLPVFITFIFFFTIYLQISTSCLIQGAYMNLKLQNLTMPATSSIAVTIVFVLVLTPLLEHVVYPLMERTGIKLTPLRRIGAGFLSSAASMVVAGLVEMKRREVWLGGHVCTQEVLGEIHNASCLSIFWQTPQFMLIGIGEVLATIAGLEFAYSQAPEYLKGVIMGVFLAATGVGGYLANLLVVVVNSDWYPEKDPNQGHMEYFFFLLSGLMMLNFLLFLYIASSYKYKVSAQLGDESEKEQLEHELTVSTQSMRC
;
A
#
# COMPACT_ATOMS: atom_id res chain seq x y z
N MET A 1 53.53 -7.12 47.45
CA MET A 1 54.75 -6.54 48.05
C MET A 1 54.69 -5.02 47.78
N ARG A 2 54.75 -4.17 48.83
CA ARG A 2 54.82 -2.67 48.85
C ARG A 2 53.92 -1.87 47.87
N SER A 3 52.95 -1.03 48.23
CA SER A 3 52.72 -0.03 49.31
C SER A 3 53.09 1.43 48.97
N THR A 4 52.04 2.27 48.89
CA THR A 4 51.95 3.65 49.42
C THR A 4 52.43 4.87 48.60
N ILE A 5 51.76 6.01 48.86
CA ILE A 5 52.06 7.42 48.53
C ILE A 5 51.68 7.83 47.09
N GLY A 6 50.83 8.83 46.81
CA GLY A 6 50.03 9.69 47.68
C GLY A 6 50.45 11.17 47.67
N MET A 7 49.87 11.98 46.78
CA MET A 7 49.81 13.44 46.97
C MET A 7 48.56 14.04 46.29
N ARG A 8 48.16 15.22 46.73
CA ARG A 8 46.81 15.82 46.58
C ARG A 8 46.96 17.28 46.15
N ILE A 9 45.87 17.87 45.62
CA ILE A 9 45.57 19.32 45.52
C ILE A 9 45.81 20.02 44.17
N ASN A 10 44.66 20.38 43.57
CA ASN A 10 44.28 21.55 42.77
C ASN A 10 44.94 21.94 41.44
N SER A 11 44.09 21.79 40.41
CA SER A 11 43.57 22.87 39.56
C SER A 11 44.24 23.17 38.23
N MET A 12 43.34 23.62 37.32
CA MET A 12 43.59 24.36 36.09
C MET A 12 44.35 23.70 34.93
N VAL A 13 43.55 23.45 33.89
CA VAL A 13 43.90 23.53 32.46
C VAL A 13 44.83 22.43 31.92
N ILE A 14 44.56 22.00 30.68
CA ILE A 14 45.23 20.95 29.88
C ILE A 14 44.69 19.53 30.09
N SER A 15 43.63 19.19 29.32
CA SER A 15 43.48 17.89 28.64
C SER A 15 42.19 17.79 27.80
N LYS A 16 41.20 18.68 28.01
CA LYS A 16 39.95 18.67 27.20
C LYS A 16 40.22 18.76 25.69
N ARG A 17 41.16 19.64 25.28
CA ARG A 17 41.65 19.75 23.88
C ARG A 17 42.32 18.49 23.31
N TYR A 18 42.85 17.59 24.13
CA TYR A 18 43.47 16.34 23.64
C TYR A 18 42.45 15.24 23.36
N ARG A 19 41.22 15.35 23.91
CA ARG A 19 40.13 14.41 23.64
C ARG A 19 39.31 14.78 22.39
N GLU A 20 39.49 16.00 21.88
CA GLU A 20 38.85 16.52 20.65
C GLU A 20 39.70 16.30 19.39
N ALA A 21 41.02 16.04 19.53
CA ALA A 21 41.94 15.87 18.41
C ALA A 21 42.08 14.41 17.91
N ALA A 22 41.66 13.42 18.69
CA ALA A 22 41.66 12.01 18.31
C ALA A 22 40.23 11.58 17.87
N GLY A 23 39.92 11.81 16.59
CA GLY A 23 38.58 11.65 16.01
C GLY A 23 38.08 10.20 15.89
N ILE A 24 37.83 9.54 17.02
CA ILE A 24 36.94 8.37 17.10
C ILE A 24 35.61 8.87 17.68
N VAL A 25 34.80 9.49 16.82
CA VAL A 25 33.43 9.90 17.16
C VAL A 25 32.59 8.64 17.29
N LYS A 26 31.98 8.38 18.45
CA LYS A 26 31.02 7.26 18.54
C LYS A 26 29.80 7.60 17.68
N CYS A 27 29.20 6.59 17.06
CA CYS A 27 27.99 6.76 16.26
C CYS A 27 26.84 7.45 17.05
N SER A 28 26.83 7.27 18.39
CA SER A 28 26.00 8.00 19.35
C SER A 28 26.19 9.51 19.29
N ASP A 29 27.43 9.99 19.33
CA ASP A 29 27.77 11.40 19.53
C ASP A 29 27.38 12.24 18.30
N SER A 30 27.50 11.69 17.10
CA SER A 30 27.04 12.31 15.84
C SER A 30 25.52 12.45 15.80
N LEU A 31 24.80 11.41 16.25
CA LEU A 31 23.34 11.43 16.31
C LEU A 31 22.87 12.40 17.39
N GLU A 32 23.53 12.43 18.55
CA GLU A 32 23.23 13.32 19.68
C GLU A 32 23.53 14.79 19.37
N PHE A 33 24.58 15.08 18.60
CA PHE A 33 24.81 16.40 18.00
C PHE A 33 23.67 16.80 17.05
N ALA A 34 23.28 15.90 16.12
CA ALA A 34 22.16 16.16 15.22
C ALA A 34 20.82 16.30 15.97
N TYR A 35 20.63 15.60 17.09
CA TYR A 35 19.44 15.66 17.94
C TYR A 35 19.35 16.92 18.79
N SER A 36 20.49 17.43 19.28
CA SER A 36 20.58 18.63 20.11
C SER A 36 20.46 19.92 19.29
N GLN A 37 20.95 19.92 18.05
CA GLN A 37 20.73 21.01 17.09
C GLN A 37 19.33 20.98 16.44
N ALA A 38 18.56 19.91 16.64
CA ALA A 38 17.23 19.75 16.07
C ALA A 38 16.10 20.24 16.98
N PRO A 39 15.17 21.08 16.49
CA PRO A 39 13.95 21.36 17.23
C PRO A 39 13.13 20.06 17.37
N GLU A 40 12.41 19.91 18.49
CA GLU A 40 11.90 18.59 18.92
C GLU A 40 11.08 17.83 17.89
N TYR A 41 10.38 18.55 17.02
CA TYR A 41 9.54 17.97 15.98
C TYR A 41 10.27 17.46 14.73
N LEU A 42 11.58 17.74 14.58
CA LEU A 42 12.42 17.17 13.52
C LEU A 42 13.24 15.98 13.99
N LYS A 43 13.35 15.74 15.31
CA LYS A 43 14.11 14.63 15.90
C LYS A 43 13.75 13.26 15.30
N GLY A 44 12.46 12.98 15.09
CA GLY A 44 12.00 11.76 14.41
C GLY A 44 12.33 11.69 12.91
N VAL A 45 12.34 12.83 12.21
CA VAL A 45 12.73 12.90 10.78
C VAL A 45 14.23 12.74 10.62
N ILE A 46 15.02 13.29 11.54
CA ILE A 46 16.48 13.15 11.57
C ILE A 46 16.87 11.71 11.93
N MET A 47 16.19 11.07 12.88
CA MET A 47 16.34 9.64 13.14
C MET A 47 16.01 8.80 11.89
N ALA A 48 14.90 9.08 11.21
CA ALA A 48 14.52 8.37 9.98
C ALA A 48 15.52 8.60 8.83
N LEU A 49 16.02 9.82 8.66
CA LEU A 49 17.03 10.15 7.65
C LEU A 49 18.38 9.47 7.99
N PHE A 50 18.79 9.47 9.26
CA PHE A 50 20.00 8.80 9.73
C PHE A 50 19.94 7.28 9.50
N LEU A 51 18.82 6.64 9.87
CA LEU A 51 18.57 5.21 9.59
C LEU A 51 18.54 4.93 8.08
N SER A 52 17.92 5.82 7.28
CA SER A 52 17.93 5.68 5.82
C SER A 52 19.33 5.83 5.22
N ALA A 53 20.17 6.71 5.78
CA ALA A 53 21.55 6.91 5.36
C ALA A 53 22.43 5.69 5.71
N SER A 54 22.23 5.06 6.89
CA SER A 54 22.88 3.79 7.20
C SER A 54 22.42 2.65 6.29
N GLY A 55 21.14 2.63 5.90
CA GLY A 55 20.61 1.69 4.91
C GLY A 55 21.26 1.89 3.54
N ILE A 56 21.30 3.12 3.03
CA ILE A 56 21.98 3.49 1.79
C ILE A 56 23.47 3.13 1.83
N GLY A 57 24.14 3.33 2.98
CA GLY A 57 25.52 2.89 3.19
C GLY A 57 25.72 1.39 3.02
N SER A 58 24.77 0.57 3.48
CA SER A 58 24.79 -0.89 3.27
C SER A 58 24.59 -1.27 1.79
N TYR A 59 23.67 -0.61 1.08
CA TYR A 59 23.52 -0.80 -0.37
C TYR A 59 24.77 -0.41 -1.15
N ILE A 60 25.42 0.71 -0.81
CA ILE A 60 26.67 1.14 -1.45
C ILE A 60 27.81 0.16 -1.13
N ALA A 61 27.92 -0.33 0.10
CA ALA A 61 28.92 -1.35 0.46
C ALA A 61 28.75 -2.64 -0.35
N ASN A 62 27.52 -3.17 -0.43
CA ASN A 62 27.23 -4.37 -1.22
C ASN A 62 27.45 -4.15 -2.72
N PHE A 63 27.13 -2.96 -3.25
CA PHE A 63 27.38 -2.58 -4.65
C PHE A 63 28.88 -2.44 -4.95
N VAL A 64 29.67 -1.90 -4.02
CA VAL A 64 31.13 -1.83 -4.15
C VAL A 64 31.75 -3.23 -4.13
N VAL A 65 31.31 -4.12 -3.23
CA VAL A 65 31.73 -5.53 -3.22
C VAL A 65 31.37 -6.23 -4.54
N ALA A 66 30.17 -5.99 -5.08
CA ALA A 66 29.72 -6.59 -6.34
C ALA A 66 30.41 -6.06 -7.62
N ILE A 67 31.18 -4.96 -7.53
CA ILE A 67 31.95 -4.37 -8.65
C ILE A 67 33.43 -4.74 -8.59
N VAL A 68 33.93 -5.14 -7.42
CA VAL A 68 35.33 -5.52 -7.21
C VAL A 68 35.58 -6.91 -7.81
N SER A 69 36.70 -7.07 -8.53
CA SER A 69 37.09 -8.36 -9.12
C SER A 69 37.22 -9.45 -8.05
N SER A 70 36.90 -10.70 -8.41
CA SER A 70 37.14 -11.88 -7.58
C SER A 70 38.60 -12.03 -7.10
N ASP A 71 39.56 -11.44 -7.83
CA ASP A 71 40.98 -11.45 -7.48
C ASP A 71 41.33 -10.53 -6.29
N TRP A 72 40.48 -9.53 -6.02
CA TRP A 72 40.66 -8.55 -4.93
C TRP A 72 39.84 -8.92 -3.68
N TYR A 73 38.78 -9.74 -3.85
CA TYR A 73 37.92 -10.20 -2.77
C TYR A 73 37.40 -11.64 -3.03
N PRO A 74 38.22 -12.67 -2.81
CA PRO A 74 37.87 -14.06 -3.14
C PRO A 74 36.92 -14.69 -2.12
N GLU A 75 35.83 -15.31 -2.60
CA GLU A 75 34.77 -15.87 -1.76
C GLU A 75 35.15 -17.16 -0.99
N LYS A 76 36.19 -17.88 -1.42
CA LYS A 76 36.49 -19.25 -0.92
C LYS A 76 37.69 -19.36 0.01
N ASP A 77 38.70 -18.49 -0.14
CA ASP A 77 39.89 -18.49 0.70
C ASP A 77 40.48 -17.07 0.74
N PRO A 78 40.40 -16.35 1.88
CA PRO A 78 40.84 -14.95 1.98
C PRO A 78 42.35 -14.77 1.82
N ASN A 79 43.15 -15.84 1.82
CA ASN A 79 44.60 -15.79 1.61
C ASN A 79 45.01 -15.80 0.13
N GLN A 80 44.08 -16.01 -0.80
CA GLN A 80 44.37 -16.16 -2.23
C GLN A 80 44.17 -14.87 -3.05
N GLY A 81 43.72 -13.78 -2.43
CA GLY A 81 43.35 -12.55 -3.14
C GLY A 81 44.03 -11.30 -2.58
N HIS A 82 44.15 -10.29 -3.44
CA HIS A 82 44.81 -9.02 -3.15
C HIS A 82 43.90 -8.05 -2.36
N MET A 83 43.52 -8.48 -1.16
CA MET A 83 42.67 -7.73 -0.22
C MET A 83 43.23 -6.33 0.08
N GLU A 84 44.55 -6.13 -0.02
CA GLU A 84 45.20 -4.83 0.09
C GLU A 84 44.65 -3.79 -0.89
N TYR A 85 44.34 -4.15 -2.14
CA TYR A 85 43.79 -3.21 -3.12
C TYR A 85 42.35 -2.80 -2.77
N PHE A 86 41.54 -3.74 -2.27
CA PHE A 86 40.22 -3.44 -1.72
C PHE A 86 40.32 -2.46 -0.53
N PHE A 87 41.25 -2.69 0.40
CA PHE A 87 41.47 -1.78 1.53
C PHE A 87 42.00 -0.41 1.10
N PHE A 88 42.90 -0.31 0.12
CA PHE A 88 43.38 0.97 -0.43
C PHE A 88 42.26 1.74 -1.15
N MET A 89 41.38 1.06 -1.89
CA MET A 89 40.20 1.67 -2.51
C MET A 89 39.24 2.22 -1.45
N MET A 90 38.93 1.42 -0.41
CA MET A 90 38.07 1.85 0.69
C MET A 90 38.68 3.02 1.49
N ALA A 91 39.99 3.01 1.74
CA ALA A 91 40.69 4.14 2.37
C ALA A 91 40.64 5.41 1.50
N SER A 92 40.76 5.28 0.18
CA SER A 92 40.65 6.39 -0.78
C SER A 92 39.23 6.99 -0.80
N LEU A 93 38.20 6.15 -0.82
CA LEU A 93 36.80 6.57 -0.72
C LEU A 93 36.48 7.26 0.61
N MET A 94 37.01 6.75 1.73
CA MET A 94 36.85 7.39 3.04
C MET A 94 37.59 8.73 3.12
N THR A 95 38.76 8.84 2.49
CA THR A 95 39.51 10.11 2.39
C THR A 95 38.75 11.14 1.56
N LEU A 96 38.17 10.74 0.42
CA LEU A 96 37.33 11.61 -0.41
C LEU A 96 36.06 12.07 0.34
N ASN A 97 35.41 11.15 1.07
CA ASN A 97 34.26 11.47 1.92
C ASN A 97 34.62 12.44 3.06
N PHE A 98 35.80 12.28 3.68
CA PHE A 98 36.30 13.21 4.69
C PHE A 98 36.60 14.61 4.10
N LEU A 99 37.18 14.68 2.91
CA LEU A 99 37.38 15.96 2.20
C LEU A 99 36.04 16.63 1.83
N LEU A 100 35.05 15.85 1.38
CA LEU A 100 33.69 16.34 1.12
C LEU A 100 33.04 16.86 2.41
N PHE A 101 33.18 16.13 3.52
CA PHE A 101 32.71 16.55 4.84
C PHE A 101 33.37 17.87 5.28
N LEU A 102 34.69 18.03 5.13
CA LEU A 102 35.39 19.27 5.45
C LEU A 102 34.91 20.45 4.57
N PHE A 103 34.63 20.21 3.28
CA PHE A 103 34.09 21.22 2.37
C PHE A 103 32.65 21.66 2.73
N ILE A 104 31.81 20.70 3.16
CA ILE A 104 30.45 20.99 3.64
C ILE A 104 30.50 21.70 5.01
N ALA A 105 31.38 21.27 5.91
CA ALA A 105 31.55 21.85 7.24
C ALA A 105 32.10 23.29 7.18
N SER A 106 33.06 23.58 6.28
CA SER A 106 33.56 24.95 6.08
C SER A 106 32.50 25.89 5.48
N SER A 107 31.50 25.32 4.79
CA SER A 107 30.34 26.05 4.26
C SER A 107 29.22 26.25 5.30
N TYR A 108 29.32 25.66 6.49
CA TYR A 108 28.25 25.66 7.50
C TYR A 108 28.44 26.76 8.55
N LYS A 109 27.62 27.82 8.50
CA LYS A 109 27.58 28.83 9.56
C LYS A 109 26.84 28.33 10.80
N TYR A 110 27.56 28.21 11.91
CA TYR A 110 27.00 27.90 13.22
C TYR A 110 26.01 28.99 13.67
N LYS A 111 24.90 28.59 14.29
CA LYS A 111 23.91 29.51 14.83
C LYS A 111 24.07 29.60 16.34
N GLU A 112 24.80 30.60 16.82
CA GLU A 112 24.89 30.89 18.25
C GLU A 112 23.50 31.21 18.83
N SER A 113 23.27 30.74 20.05
CA SER A 113 22.07 31.00 20.83
C SER A 113 22.12 32.41 21.40
N SER A 114 21.49 33.37 20.72
CA SER A 114 21.19 34.70 21.27
C SER A 114 20.13 34.57 22.36
N SER A 115 20.57 34.27 23.59
CA SER A 115 19.74 34.21 24.79
C SER A 115 20.52 34.69 26.01
N GLN A 116 21.01 35.94 25.95
CA GLN A 116 21.62 36.62 27.11
C GLN A 116 21.74 38.16 26.96
N SER A 117 20.64 38.85 26.58
CA SER A 117 20.45 40.30 26.77
C SER A 117 19.12 40.78 26.19
N GLU A 118 18.00 40.56 26.88
CA GLU A 118 16.70 41.24 26.66
C GLU A 118 15.72 40.84 27.81
N GLU A 119 16.17 41.07 29.06
CA GLU A 119 15.33 41.05 30.27
C GLU A 119 15.31 42.45 30.91
N THR A 120 14.89 43.45 30.13
CA THR A 120 14.42 44.80 30.55
C THR A 120 13.90 45.53 29.31
N GLU A 121 12.92 46.42 29.47
CA GLU A 121 12.41 47.35 28.44
C GLU A 121 11.62 46.75 27.25
N GLU A 122 10.43 46.19 27.50
CA GLU A 122 9.25 46.53 26.65
C GLU A 122 7.89 46.39 27.36
N ASP A 123 7.85 46.49 28.70
CA ASP A 123 6.61 46.44 29.52
C ASP A 123 6.13 47.86 29.92
N GLN A 124 6.49 48.88 29.12
CA GLN A 124 6.11 50.29 29.38
C GLN A 124 5.46 51.03 28.19
N ASP A 125 5.68 50.66 26.92
CA ASP A 125 5.10 51.37 25.77
C ASP A 125 3.77 50.79 25.25
N ALA A 126 3.31 49.65 25.78
CA ALA A 126 2.01 49.08 25.43
C ALA A 126 0.82 49.77 26.12
N HIS A 127 1.05 50.70 27.06
CA HIS A 127 -0.02 51.33 27.85
C HIS A 127 -0.45 52.73 27.37
N GLU A 128 0.32 53.40 26.50
CA GLU A 128 0.06 54.79 26.09
C GLU A 128 -0.49 54.96 24.65
N LEU A 129 -0.53 53.90 23.82
CA LEU A 129 -1.19 53.96 22.49
C LEU A 129 -2.69 53.60 22.50
N THR A 130 -3.25 53.26 23.67
CA THR A 130 -4.70 52.96 23.83
C THR A 130 -5.53 54.22 24.17
N ILE A 131 -4.90 55.40 24.25
CA ILE A 131 -5.57 56.69 24.55
C ILE A 131 -5.30 57.74 23.44
N SER A 132 -5.63 57.39 22.19
CA SER A 132 -5.64 58.39 21.09
C SER A 132 -6.63 58.13 19.94
N VAL A 133 -7.32 56.98 19.91
CA VAL A 133 -8.24 56.62 18.80
C VAL A 133 -9.69 56.36 19.26
N SER A 134 -9.98 56.47 20.56
CA SER A 134 -11.34 56.29 21.10
C SER A 134 -12.20 57.58 21.10
N SER A 135 -11.59 58.76 20.91
CA SER A 135 -12.25 60.08 21.01
C SER A 135 -12.62 60.73 19.68
N LYS A 136 -12.50 60.03 18.53
CA LYS A 136 -12.82 60.58 17.20
C LYS A 136 -13.74 59.72 16.32
N PHE A 137 -14.24 58.59 16.83
CA PHE A 137 -15.17 57.72 16.08
C PHE A 137 -16.63 57.81 16.57
N LEU A 138 -16.89 58.51 17.68
CA LEU A 138 -18.23 58.65 18.28
C LEU A 138 -18.97 59.95 17.91
N ASP A 139 -18.28 60.97 17.39
CA ASP A 139 -18.89 62.24 16.94
C ASP A 139 -19.35 62.23 15.47
N LEU A 140 -19.24 61.09 14.77
CA LEU A 140 -19.61 60.94 13.36
C LEU A 140 -20.91 60.13 13.15
N CYS A 141 -21.66 59.83 14.21
CA CYS A 141 -22.92 59.06 14.16
C CYS A 141 -24.10 59.75 14.88
N ARG A 142 -24.02 61.06 15.15
CA ARG A 142 -25.15 61.89 15.58
C ARG A 142 -25.10 63.27 14.92
N MET A 143 -25.78 63.43 13.78
CA MET A 143 -26.46 64.68 13.32
C MET A 143 -27.04 64.51 11.90
N SER A 144 -28.15 63.78 11.81
CA SER A 144 -29.21 63.97 10.81
C SER A 144 -30.41 63.16 11.29
N ALA A 145 -31.58 63.79 11.40
CA ALA A 145 -32.77 63.23 12.04
C ALA A 145 -34.01 63.50 11.19
N THR A 146 -35.06 62.66 11.35
CA THR A 146 -36.51 62.98 11.14
C THR A 146 -36.94 63.45 9.73
N GLU A 147 -38.12 63.24 9.14
CA GLU A 147 -39.46 62.64 9.41
C GLU A 147 -40.13 62.52 8.00
N ASP A 148 -41.22 61.80 7.70
CA ASP A 148 -41.95 60.66 8.30
C ASP A 148 -42.97 60.14 7.22
N GLY A 149 -43.70 59.06 7.48
CA GLY A 149 -44.92 58.69 6.77
C GLY A 149 -44.78 57.53 5.76
N GLY A 150 -45.70 56.57 5.82
CA GLY A 150 -45.73 55.41 4.90
C GLY A 150 -47.12 55.15 4.33
N GLU A 151 -47.22 54.22 3.37
CA GLU A 151 -48.50 53.58 3.02
C GLU A 151 -48.35 52.18 2.39
N ARG A 152 -49.44 51.41 2.59
CA ARG A 152 -49.93 50.12 2.07
C ARG A 152 -49.24 49.38 0.89
N ALA A 153 -49.37 48.04 0.96
CA ALA A 153 -49.15 47.05 -0.11
C ALA A 153 -50.23 47.15 -1.25
N PRO A 154 -50.17 46.39 -2.38
CA PRO A 154 -50.24 44.91 -2.39
C PRO A 154 -49.55 44.16 -3.58
N LEU A 155 -49.76 42.84 -3.63
CA LEU A 155 -49.42 41.91 -4.73
C LEU A 155 -50.21 42.21 -6.03
N ILE A 156 -49.75 41.70 -7.20
CA ILE A 156 -50.47 40.72 -8.07
C ILE A 156 -49.80 40.43 -9.44
N SER A 157 -49.76 39.13 -9.74
CA SER A 157 -49.60 38.30 -10.96
C SER A 157 -49.48 38.82 -12.42
N LYS A 158 -48.73 37.99 -13.19
CA LYS A 158 -49.09 37.30 -14.47
C LYS A 158 -49.25 38.02 -15.83
N ASP A 159 -48.80 37.26 -16.85
CA ASP A 159 -49.31 37.17 -18.24
C ASP A 159 -49.21 38.46 -19.11
N GLN A 160 -49.13 38.47 -20.45
CA GLN A 160 -48.94 37.47 -21.52
C GLN A 160 -48.61 38.22 -22.85
N TYR A 161 -48.22 37.50 -23.92
CA TYR A 161 -48.15 37.97 -25.34
C TYR A 161 -47.24 39.19 -25.67
N GLY A 162 -46.53 39.29 -26.79
CA GLY A 162 -46.39 38.41 -27.95
C GLY A 162 -46.92 39.03 -29.25
N LYS A 163 -46.08 39.78 -30.01
CA LYS A 163 -46.16 39.90 -31.49
C LYS A 163 -44.98 40.64 -32.15
N SER A 164 -44.42 39.98 -33.16
CA SER A 164 -43.79 40.49 -34.40
C SER A 164 -43.10 41.87 -34.46
N HIS A 165 -41.84 41.85 -34.89
CA HIS A 165 -41.48 42.55 -36.13
C HIS A 165 -40.41 41.77 -36.93
N SER A 166 -40.56 41.75 -38.25
CA SER A 166 -39.63 41.11 -39.19
C SER A 166 -38.62 42.14 -39.69
N THR A 167 -37.32 41.86 -39.53
CA THR A 167 -36.26 42.52 -40.30
C THR A 167 -35.16 41.51 -40.66
N ARG A 168 -34.85 41.48 -41.96
CA ARG A 168 -34.04 40.46 -42.62
C ARG A 168 -32.55 40.77 -42.49
N GLY A 169 -31.93 40.38 -41.38
CA GLY A 169 -30.48 40.47 -41.16
C GLY A 169 -29.76 39.17 -41.52
N LYS A 170 -28.84 39.19 -42.50
CA LYS A 170 -27.91 38.08 -42.74
C LYS A 170 -26.75 38.17 -41.74
N THR A 171 -26.70 37.28 -40.77
CA THR A 171 -25.49 37.03 -39.97
C THR A 171 -25.26 35.53 -39.82
N ASN A 172 -24.03 35.09 -40.14
CA ASN A 172 -23.61 33.71 -39.98
C ASN A 172 -23.50 33.37 -38.49
N THR A 173 -24.57 32.83 -37.91
CA THR A 173 -24.47 31.95 -36.76
C THR A 173 -24.40 30.52 -37.26
N ASN A 174 -23.17 29.98 -37.30
CA ASN A 174 -23.00 28.54 -37.21
C ASN A 174 -23.60 28.12 -35.89
N CYS A 175 -24.86 27.70 -35.93
CA CYS A 175 -25.47 26.94 -34.85
C CYS A 175 -24.63 25.67 -34.77
N LEU A 176 -23.69 25.65 -33.82
CA LEU A 176 -23.14 24.43 -33.27
C LEU A 176 -24.33 23.70 -32.68
N VAL A 177 -24.99 22.90 -33.53
CA VAL A 177 -25.84 21.79 -33.11
C VAL A 177 -25.04 21.10 -32.03
N SER A 178 -25.52 21.19 -30.79
CA SER A 178 -25.01 20.38 -29.72
C SER A 178 -25.22 18.96 -30.20
N ARG A 179 -24.12 18.35 -30.66
CA ARG A 179 -24.11 16.98 -31.15
C ARG A 179 -24.70 16.18 -30.00
N SER A 180 -25.89 15.62 -30.20
CA SER A 180 -26.55 14.86 -29.16
C SER A 180 -25.59 13.77 -28.76
N ASP A 181 -25.10 13.84 -27.51
CA ASP A 181 -24.40 12.73 -26.90
C ASP A 181 -25.42 11.61 -26.86
N GLY A 182 -25.35 10.74 -27.87
CA GLY A 182 -26.26 9.63 -28.05
C GLY A 182 -26.08 8.69 -26.88
N ALA A 183 -26.92 8.88 -25.85
CA ALA A 183 -26.82 8.17 -24.60
C ALA A 183 -26.73 6.67 -24.90
N LEU A 184 -25.59 6.06 -24.56
CA LEU A 184 -25.33 4.67 -24.91
C LEU A 184 -26.48 3.80 -24.39
N SER A 185 -26.99 2.93 -25.25
CA SER A 185 -28.03 1.99 -24.87
C SER A 185 -27.61 1.25 -23.62
N ARG A 186 -28.55 0.98 -22.70
CA ARG A 186 -28.29 0.20 -21.48
C ARG A 186 -27.57 -1.12 -21.78
N ARG A 187 -27.89 -1.76 -22.92
CA ARG A 187 -27.18 -2.97 -23.40
C ARG A 187 -25.70 -2.73 -23.73
N GLN A 188 -25.36 -1.58 -24.32
CA GLN A 188 -23.99 -1.21 -24.64
C GLN A 188 -23.19 -0.86 -23.37
N ARG A 189 -23.79 -0.17 -22.39
CA ARG A 189 -23.13 0.12 -21.10
C ARG A 189 -22.85 -1.15 -20.29
N ILE A 190 -23.78 -2.10 -20.28
CA ILE A 190 -23.57 -3.44 -19.71
C ILE A 190 -22.45 -4.19 -20.44
N LEU A 191 -22.43 -4.17 -21.78
CA LEU A 191 -21.37 -4.80 -22.57
C LEU A 191 -19.98 -4.19 -22.29
N ASN A 192 -19.90 -2.85 -22.22
CA ASN A 192 -18.66 -2.14 -21.86
C ASN A 192 -18.15 -2.60 -20.47
N ALA A 193 -19.04 -2.65 -19.47
CA ALA A 193 -18.70 -3.11 -18.13
C ALA A 193 -18.25 -4.58 -18.14
N LEU A 194 -18.94 -5.45 -18.86
CA LEU A 194 -18.60 -6.88 -19.00
C LEU A 194 -17.21 -7.09 -19.61
N CYS A 195 -16.86 -6.35 -20.68
CA CYS A 195 -15.52 -6.38 -21.27
C CYS A 195 -14.43 -6.02 -20.24
N ILE A 196 -14.68 -5.02 -19.39
CA ILE A 196 -13.75 -4.61 -18.33
C ILE A 196 -13.65 -5.67 -17.22
N LEU A 197 -14.78 -6.27 -16.82
CA LEU A 197 -14.83 -7.37 -15.84
C LEU A 197 -14.05 -8.61 -16.32
N VAL A 198 -14.23 -9.00 -17.59
CA VAL A 198 -13.46 -10.08 -18.23
C VAL A 198 -11.97 -9.75 -18.24
N THR A 199 -11.60 -8.50 -18.56
CA THR A 199 -10.20 -8.04 -18.55
C THR A 199 -9.56 -8.20 -17.17
N GLU A 200 -10.26 -7.81 -16.09
CA GLU A 200 -9.78 -8.01 -14.72
C GLU A 200 -9.63 -9.50 -14.38
N SER A 201 -10.63 -10.34 -14.71
CA SER A 201 -10.55 -11.79 -14.43
C SER A 201 -9.39 -12.46 -15.16
N CYS A 202 -9.06 -12.00 -16.38
CA CYS A 202 -7.93 -12.50 -17.13
C CYS A 202 -6.59 -12.10 -16.50
N GLU A 203 -6.44 -10.82 -16.09
CA GLU A 203 -5.23 -10.37 -15.42
C GLU A 203 -5.07 -11.03 -14.04
N ARG A 204 -6.16 -11.25 -13.29
CA ARG A 204 -6.12 -12.01 -12.04
C ARG A 204 -5.67 -13.44 -12.25
N LEU A 205 -6.22 -14.12 -13.25
CA LEU A 205 -5.80 -15.49 -13.60
C LEU A 205 -4.29 -15.51 -13.88
N THR A 206 -3.80 -14.59 -14.72
CA THR A 206 -2.38 -14.47 -15.05
C THR A 206 -1.52 -14.13 -13.83
N PHE A 207 -1.95 -13.20 -12.96
CA PHE A 207 -1.20 -12.80 -11.77
C PHE A 207 -1.03 -13.95 -10.77
N TYR A 208 -2.12 -14.64 -10.45
CA TYR A 208 -2.07 -15.80 -9.56
C TYR A 208 -1.34 -16.98 -10.22
N GLY A 209 -1.56 -17.22 -11.51
CA GLY A 209 -0.86 -18.28 -12.26
C GLY A 209 0.65 -18.04 -12.41
N ALA A 210 1.11 -16.79 -12.48
CA ALA A 210 2.53 -16.46 -12.55
C ALA A 210 3.21 -16.51 -11.17
N SER A 211 2.49 -16.11 -10.11
CA SER A 211 3.04 -16.06 -8.74
C SER A 211 2.94 -17.38 -7.97
N ALA A 212 1.95 -18.21 -8.26
CA ALA A 212 1.62 -19.42 -7.49
C ALA A 212 2.83 -20.33 -7.23
N ASN A 213 3.47 -20.80 -8.30
CA ASN A 213 4.58 -21.75 -8.20
C ASN A 213 5.95 -21.06 -8.23
N LEU A 214 6.05 -19.74 -8.03
CA LEU A 214 7.27 -18.96 -8.25
C LEU A 214 8.43 -19.36 -7.32
N VAL A 215 8.14 -19.70 -6.06
CA VAL A 215 9.11 -20.25 -5.11
C VAL A 215 9.66 -21.58 -5.61
N LEU A 216 8.79 -22.52 -5.97
CA LEU A 216 9.19 -23.86 -6.42
C LEU A 216 9.88 -23.81 -7.78
N PHE A 217 9.50 -22.90 -8.68
CA PHE A 217 10.21 -22.65 -9.94
C PHE A 217 11.64 -22.13 -9.69
N SER A 218 11.79 -21.15 -8.81
CA SER A 218 13.09 -20.57 -8.47
C SER A 218 14.02 -21.59 -7.80
N LYS A 219 13.47 -22.48 -6.97
CA LYS A 219 14.22 -23.57 -6.32
C LYS A 219 14.52 -24.72 -7.30
N ASN A 220 13.49 -25.35 -7.86
CA ASN A 220 13.61 -26.63 -8.56
C ASN A 220 14.08 -26.48 -10.02
N VAL A 221 13.80 -25.35 -10.68
CA VAL A 221 14.16 -25.12 -12.10
C VAL A 221 15.37 -24.20 -12.24
N LEU A 222 15.37 -23.04 -11.57
CA LEU A 222 16.51 -22.11 -11.61
C LEU A 222 17.65 -22.49 -10.66
N LYS A 223 17.48 -23.54 -9.84
CA LYS A 223 18.46 -24.05 -8.87
C LYS A 223 19.00 -22.96 -7.91
N LEU A 224 18.19 -21.95 -7.60
CA LEU A 224 18.60 -20.88 -6.69
C LEU A 224 18.61 -21.37 -5.24
N GLU A 225 19.74 -21.19 -4.57
CA GLU A 225 19.88 -21.50 -3.15
C GLU A 225 19.02 -20.57 -2.28
N SER A 226 18.55 -21.06 -1.13
CA SER A 226 17.81 -20.24 -0.17
C SER A 226 18.69 -19.10 0.38
N PRO A 227 18.13 -17.93 0.72
CA PRO A 227 16.70 -17.58 0.76
C PRO A 227 16.10 -17.12 -0.59
N TRP A 228 16.87 -17.11 -1.69
CA TRP A 228 16.47 -16.47 -2.95
C TRP A 228 15.07 -16.84 -3.50
N PRO A 229 14.62 -18.11 -3.51
CA PRO A 229 13.29 -18.47 -4.01
C PRO A 229 12.12 -17.75 -3.30
N SER A 230 12.20 -17.61 -1.98
CA SER A 230 11.22 -16.90 -1.17
C SER A 230 11.42 -15.39 -1.26
N THR A 231 12.68 -14.92 -1.23
CA THR A 231 13.05 -13.51 -1.39
C THR A 231 12.48 -12.91 -2.68
N ILE A 232 12.73 -13.55 -3.82
CA ILE A 232 12.24 -13.10 -5.14
C ILE A 232 10.71 -13.07 -5.17
N THR A 233 10.05 -14.08 -4.61
CA THR A 233 8.58 -14.15 -4.57
C THR A 233 7.98 -13.02 -3.73
N PHE A 234 8.53 -12.75 -2.53
CA PHE A 234 8.09 -11.65 -1.67
C PHE A 234 8.39 -10.27 -2.27
N PHE A 235 9.56 -10.06 -2.89
CA PHE A 235 9.87 -8.81 -3.58
C PHE A 235 8.97 -8.58 -4.79
N PHE A 236 8.70 -9.63 -5.59
CA PHE A 236 7.80 -9.55 -6.73
C PHE A 236 6.38 -9.19 -6.28
N GLN A 237 5.80 -9.94 -5.34
CA GLN A 237 4.47 -9.65 -4.80
C GLN A 237 4.42 -8.27 -4.13
N GLY A 238 5.43 -7.92 -3.33
CA GLY A 238 5.56 -6.61 -2.70
C GLY A 238 5.52 -5.47 -3.72
N THR A 239 6.34 -5.58 -4.77
CA THR A 239 6.39 -4.61 -5.87
C THR A 239 5.04 -4.49 -6.57
N CYS A 240 4.38 -5.62 -6.89
CA CYS A 240 3.04 -5.67 -7.50
C CYS A 240 1.92 -4.98 -6.69
N TYR A 241 2.16 -4.65 -5.42
CA TYR A 241 1.23 -3.97 -4.52
C TYR A 241 1.68 -2.55 -4.13
N VAL A 242 2.96 -2.18 -4.32
CA VAL A 242 3.43 -0.78 -4.25
C VAL A 242 3.23 -0.02 -5.57
N THR A 243 3.46 -0.67 -6.72
CA THR A 243 3.32 -0.06 -8.05
C THR A 243 1.93 0.51 -8.40
N PRO A 244 0.78 0.09 -7.82
CA PRO A 244 -0.50 0.77 -8.02
C PRO A 244 -0.50 2.27 -7.69
N LEU A 245 0.26 2.73 -6.69
CA LEU A 245 0.36 4.17 -6.40
C LEU A 245 0.97 4.95 -7.57
N LEU A 246 2.02 4.39 -8.17
CA LEU A 246 2.69 4.97 -9.34
C LEU A 246 1.81 4.88 -10.59
N GLY A 247 1.16 3.73 -10.82
CA GLY A 247 0.28 3.49 -11.95
C GLY A 247 -0.98 4.36 -11.95
N GLY A 248 -1.58 4.61 -10.78
CA GLY A 248 -2.69 5.54 -10.62
C GLY A 248 -2.24 6.99 -10.80
N TRP A 249 -1.11 7.39 -10.20
CA TRP A 249 -0.53 8.71 -10.40
C TRP A 249 -0.25 9.02 -11.88
N LEU A 250 0.41 8.10 -12.59
CA LEU A 250 0.78 8.25 -14.00
C LEU A 250 -0.46 8.35 -14.91
N ALA A 251 -1.51 7.59 -14.61
CA ALA A 251 -2.78 7.63 -15.33
C ALA A 251 -3.54 8.95 -15.11
N ASP A 252 -3.72 9.38 -13.85
CA ASP A 252 -4.48 10.58 -13.53
C ASP A 252 -3.71 11.89 -13.89
N ALA A 253 -2.38 11.86 -13.93
CA ALA A 253 -1.54 13.03 -14.24
C ALA A 253 -1.17 13.19 -15.73
N TYR A 254 -0.94 12.10 -16.48
CA TYR A 254 -0.37 12.18 -17.83
C TYR A 254 -1.09 11.32 -18.88
N LEU A 255 -1.23 10.00 -18.65
CA LEU A 255 -1.60 9.07 -19.72
C LEU A 255 -3.11 8.95 -19.95
N GLY A 256 -3.93 9.12 -18.90
CA GLY A 256 -5.34 8.73 -18.88
C GLY A 256 -5.53 7.22 -18.69
N ARG A 257 -6.57 6.84 -17.93
CA ARG A 257 -6.82 5.46 -17.45
C ARG A 257 -6.82 4.40 -18.54
N PHE A 258 -7.50 4.68 -19.66
CA PHE A 258 -7.57 3.74 -20.80
C PHE A 258 -6.18 3.43 -21.38
N ASN A 259 -5.35 4.45 -21.59
CA ASN A 259 -4.02 4.27 -22.17
C ASN A 259 -3.08 3.55 -21.20
N THR A 260 -3.17 3.84 -19.90
CA THR A 260 -2.40 3.09 -18.89
C THR A 260 -2.78 1.62 -18.87
N ILE A 261 -4.07 1.28 -18.82
CA ILE A 261 -4.53 -0.12 -18.86
C ILE A 261 -4.03 -0.82 -20.14
N TYR A 262 -4.27 -0.22 -21.30
CA TYR A 262 -3.87 -0.77 -22.60
C TYR A 262 -2.35 -0.98 -22.71
N GLY A 263 -1.56 0.05 -22.38
CA GLY A 263 -0.10 0.00 -22.41
C GLY A 263 0.46 -1.03 -21.44
N CYS A 264 -0.08 -1.09 -20.21
CA CYS A 264 0.30 -2.11 -19.24
C CYS A 264 -0.06 -3.52 -19.73
N CYS A 265 -1.23 -3.77 -20.32
CA CYS A 265 -1.57 -5.10 -20.87
C CYS A 265 -0.57 -5.57 -21.95
N LEU A 266 -0.10 -4.67 -22.83
CA LEU A 266 0.92 -5.01 -23.84
C LEU A 266 2.26 -5.41 -23.20
N TRP A 267 2.75 -4.62 -22.23
CA TRP A 267 4.02 -4.93 -21.55
C TRP A 267 3.90 -6.12 -20.59
N TYR A 268 2.71 -6.37 -20.02
CA TYR A 268 2.40 -7.58 -19.25
C TYR A 268 2.52 -8.82 -20.14
N LEU A 269 1.97 -8.77 -21.36
CA LEU A 269 2.09 -9.86 -22.33
C LEU A 269 3.57 -10.16 -22.64
N VAL A 270 4.39 -9.14 -22.86
CA VAL A 270 5.85 -9.32 -23.05
C VAL A 270 6.48 -10.00 -21.82
N GLY A 271 6.16 -9.54 -20.61
CA GLY A 271 6.68 -10.15 -19.38
C GLY A 271 6.29 -11.61 -19.19
N VAL A 272 5.04 -11.98 -19.49
CA VAL A 272 4.56 -13.38 -19.36
C VAL A 272 5.11 -14.28 -20.48
N MET A 273 5.28 -13.75 -21.70
CA MET A 273 5.96 -14.47 -22.78
C MET A 273 7.43 -14.73 -22.45
N LEU A 274 8.14 -13.77 -21.85
CA LEU A 274 9.50 -13.99 -21.33
C LEU A 274 9.52 -15.05 -20.23
N LEU A 275 8.56 -15.02 -19.29
CA LEU A 275 8.45 -16.02 -18.24
C LEU A 275 8.19 -17.43 -18.80
N ALA A 276 7.38 -17.54 -19.86
CA ALA A 276 7.20 -18.78 -20.60
C ALA A 276 8.53 -19.25 -21.24
N THR A 277 9.24 -18.39 -21.99
CA THR A 277 10.54 -18.74 -22.59
C THR A 277 11.56 -19.25 -21.55
N VAL A 278 11.65 -18.60 -20.39
CA VAL A 278 12.54 -18.99 -19.28
C VAL A 278 12.18 -20.37 -18.70
N SER A 279 10.92 -20.79 -18.79
CA SER A 279 10.43 -22.08 -18.29
C SER A 279 10.58 -23.26 -19.26
N ILE A 280 11.07 -23.02 -20.48
CA ILE A 280 11.41 -24.11 -21.41
C ILE A 280 12.56 -24.92 -20.80
N THR A 281 12.44 -26.25 -20.81
CA THR A 281 13.47 -27.17 -20.32
C THR A 281 14.52 -27.43 -21.39
N ASP A 282 15.74 -27.79 -20.99
CA ASP A 282 16.82 -28.09 -21.93
C ASP A 282 16.49 -29.33 -22.80
N ASP A 283 15.65 -30.27 -22.33
CA ASP A 283 15.10 -31.36 -23.17
C ASP A 283 14.25 -30.87 -24.37
N MET A 284 13.77 -29.63 -24.33
CA MET A 284 12.97 -29.00 -25.40
C MET A 284 13.81 -28.12 -26.33
N LEU A 285 15.09 -27.89 -26.04
CA LEU A 285 16.04 -27.18 -26.90
C LEU A 285 17.18 -28.11 -27.33
N THR A 286 17.66 -27.96 -28.57
CA THR A 286 18.86 -28.68 -29.04
C THR A 286 20.18 -28.05 -28.56
N SER A 287 20.15 -27.13 -27.59
CA SER A 287 21.31 -26.43 -27.03
C SER A 287 21.02 -25.95 -25.61
N GLU A 288 22.00 -26.08 -24.70
CA GLU A 288 21.90 -25.58 -23.32
C GLU A 288 21.55 -24.08 -23.31
N PHE A 289 20.56 -23.71 -22.50
CA PHE A 289 20.16 -22.32 -22.34
C PHE A 289 20.98 -21.67 -21.21
N ASP A 290 21.87 -20.72 -21.55
CA ASP A 290 22.80 -20.11 -20.59
C ASP A 290 22.10 -19.65 -19.30
N THR A 291 22.62 -20.14 -18.17
CA THR A 291 22.07 -19.90 -16.82
C THR A 291 22.00 -18.41 -16.48
N LEU A 292 23.00 -17.62 -16.91
CA LEU A 292 23.01 -16.19 -16.66
C LEU A 292 21.93 -15.47 -17.49
N ALA A 293 21.84 -15.76 -18.79
CA ALA A 293 20.78 -15.26 -19.66
C ALA A 293 19.37 -15.64 -19.15
N ARG A 294 19.20 -16.88 -18.66
CA ARG A 294 17.96 -17.37 -18.04
C ARG A 294 17.54 -16.51 -16.84
N LEU A 295 18.48 -16.22 -15.94
CA LEU A 295 18.25 -15.38 -14.76
C LEU A 295 17.96 -13.92 -15.13
N VAL A 296 18.64 -13.37 -16.15
CA VAL A 296 18.38 -12.01 -16.65
C VAL A 296 16.98 -11.90 -17.25
N TYR A 297 16.58 -12.81 -18.14
CA TYR A 297 15.23 -12.80 -18.72
C TYR A 297 14.14 -13.03 -17.66
N PHE A 298 14.37 -13.90 -16.68
CA PHE A 298 13.49 -14.10 -15.53
C PHE A 298 13.29 -12.81 -14.74
N THR A 299 14.38 -12.10 -14.43
CA THR A 299 14.35 -10.84 -13.68
C THR A 299 13.60 -9.75 -14.46
N ILE A 300 13.86 -9.61 -15.77
CA ILE A 300 13.15 -8.68 -16.65
C ILE A 300 11.65 -9.02 -16.70
N ALA A 301 11.29 -10.30 -16.82
CA ALA A 301 9.90 -10.75 -16.82
C ALA A 301 9.16 -10.35 -15.54
N LEU A 302 9.73 -10.63 -14.36
CA LEU A 302 9.13 -10.28 -13.07
C LEU A 302 8.98 -8.77 -12.87
N VAL A 303 9.99 -7.97 -13.26
CA VAL A 303 9.92 -6.50 -13.17
C VAL A 303 8.83 -5.96 -14.09
N LEU A 304 8.77 -6.40 -15.35
CA LEU A 304 7.72 -5.98 -16.30
C LEU A 304 6.33 -6.32 -15.77
N ILE A 305 6.11 -7.57 -15.33
CA ILE A 305 4.84 -8.00 -14.76
C ILE A 305 4.48 -7.16 -13.53
N ALA A 306 5.42 -6.88 -12.63
CA ALA A 306 5.12 -6.16 -11.39
C ALA A 306 4.72 -4.69 -11.59
N PHE A 307 5.34 -3.99 -12.53
CA PHE A 307 4.92 -2.64 -12.90
C PHE A 307 3.60 -2.63 -13.67
N CYS A 308 3.37 -3.60 -14.57
CA CYS A 308 2.15 -3.68 -15.36
C CYS A 308 0.93 -4.07 -14.52
N ALA A 309 1.06 -5.06 -13.63
CA ALA A 309 0.02 -5.43 -12.66
C ALA A 309 -0.39 -4.23 -11.81
N GLY A 310 0.57 -3.42 -11.33
CA GLY A 310 0.27 -2.18 -10.61
C GLY A 310 -0.52 -1.17 -11.43
N GLY A 311 -0.08 -0.91 -12.67
CA GLY A 311 -0.75 0.00 -13.60
C GLY A 311 -2.19 -0.41 -13.93
N ILE A 312 -2.46 -1.71 -14.07
CA ILE A 312 -3.80 -2.25 -14.29
C ILE A 312 -4.64 -2.15 -13.01
N LYS A 313 -4.15 -2.68 -11.87
CA LYS A 313 -4.82 -2.67 -10.55
C LYS A 313 -5.34 -1.29 -10.14
N ALA A 314 -4.56 -0.24 -10.39
CA ALA A 314 -4.92 1.12 -10.02
C ALA A 314 -6.06 1.72 -10.87
N ASN A 315 -6.26 1.22 -12.08
CA ASN A 315 -7.05 1.91 -13.12
C ASN A 315 -8.29 1.16 -13.59
N VAL A 316 -8.30 -0.19 -13.59
CA VAL A 316 -9.42 -0.97 -14.12
C VAL A 316 -10.71 -0.76 -13.33
N ALA A 317 -10.69 -0.89 -12.00
CA ALA A 317 -11.90 -0.70 -11.18
C ALA A 317 -12.51 0.72 -11.32
N PRO A 318 -11.73 1.83 -11.21
CA PRO A 318 -12.26 3.17 -11.46
C PRO A 318 -12.76 3.37 -12.89
N PHE A 319 -12.07 2.82 -13.90
CA PHE A 319 -12.45 2.95 -15.30
C PHE A 319 -13.76 2.21 -15.63
N GLY A 320 -13.99 1.03 -15.03
CA GLY A 320 -15.24 0.29 -15.12
C GLY A 320 -16.40 0.99 -14.41
N ALA A 321 -16.18 1.48 -13.18
CA ALA A 321 -17.16 2.26 -12.45
C ALA A 321 -17.58 3.54 -13.20
N ASP A 322 -16.65 4.19 -13.91
CA ASP A 322 -16.94 5.34 -14.76
C ASP A 322 -17.95 5.03 -15.89
N GLN A 323 -18.00 3.78 -16.41
CA GLN A 323 -18.93 3.39 -17.48
C GLN A 323 -20.39 3.31 -17.04
N VAL A 324 -20.62 3.00 -15.76
CA VAL A 324 -21.96 2.82 -15.17
C VAL A 324 -22.39 3.97 -14.25
N LYS A 325 -21.51 4.95 -14.00
CA LYS A 325 -21.76 6.06 -13.05
C LYS A 325 -23.02 6.87 -13.36
N GLN A 326 -23.42 6.96 -14.63
CA GLN A 326 -24.64 7.65 -15.07
C GLN A 326 -25.93 6.90 -14.67
N ASP A 327 -25.88 5.60 -14.39
CA ASP A 327 -27.03 4.79 -13.96
C ASP A 327 -27.23 4.80 -12.43
N GLY A 328 -26.63 5.77 -11.73
CA GLY A 328 -26.81 6.01 -10.30
C GLY A 328 -25.97 5.12 -9.37
N PRO A 329 -25.94 5.46 -8.05
CA PRO A 329 -25.04 4.84 -7.08
C PRO A 329 -25.28 3.34 -6.89
N ARG A 330 -26.55 2.89 -6.97
CA ARG A 330 -26.90 1.45 -6.88
C ARG A 330 -26.22 0.64 -7.98
N THR A 331 -26.21 1.14 -9.22
CA THR A 331 -25.57 0.46 -10.36
C THR A 331 -24.05 0.39 -10.21
N VAL A 332 -23.43 1.46 -9.68
CA VAL A 332 -22.00 1.48 -9.35
C VAL A 332 -21.66 0.45 -8.28
N GLN A 333 -22.47 0.34 -7.21
CA GLN A 333 -22.28 -0.68 -6.19
C GLN A 333 -22.42 -2.10 -6.76
N THR A 334 -23.44 -2.35 -7.59
CA THR A 334 -23.61 -3.63 -8.30
C THR A 334 -22.41 -3.97 -9.20
N PHE A 335 -21.81 -2.97 -9.88
CA PHE A 335 -20.58 -3.18 -10.64
C PHE A 335 -19.43 -3.64 -9.74
N TYR A 336 -19.22 -3.01 -8.57
CA TYR A 336 -18.18 -3.44 -7.64
C TYR A 336 -18.42 -4.84 -7.05
N SER A 337 -19.67 -5.24 -6.80
CA SER A 337 -20.01 -6.61 -6.41
C SER A 337 -19.63 -7.62 -7.50
N TRP A 338 -19.95 -7.35 -8.77
CA TRP A 338 -19.52 -8.20 -9.89
C TRP A 338 -18.00 -8.20 -10.10
N TYR A 339 -17.35 -7.05 -9.92
CA TYR A 339 -15.89 -6.92 -10.00
C TYR A 339 -15.19 -7.84 -8.97
N TYR A 340 -15.71 -7.89 -7.74
CA TYR A 340 -15.22 -8.81 -6.72
C TYR A 340 -15.42 -10.30 -7.10
N TRP A 341 -16.58 -10.67 -7.67
CA TRP A 341 -16.82 -12.02 -8.18
C TRP A 341 -15.88 -12.43 -9.32
N PHE A 342 -15.61 -11.52 -10.27
CA PHE A 342 -14.69 -11.78 -11.37
C PHE A 342 -13.24 -11.91 -10.89
N ILE A 343 -12.82 -11.13 -9.88
CA ILE A 343 -11.49 -11.27 -9.26
C ILE A 343 -11.30 -12.67 -8.66
N ASN A 344 -12.24 -13.11 -7.81
CA ASN A 344 -12.13 -14.39 -7.14
C ASN A 344 -12.27 -15.57 -8.11
N THR A 345 -13.12 -15.45 -9.14
CA THR A 345 -13.24 -16.46 -10.20
C THR A 345 -11.92 -16.64 -10.95
N GLY A 346 -11.29 -15.53 -11.39
CA GLY A 346 -9.99 -15.57 -12.07
C GLY A 346 -8.89 -16.18 -11.19
N GLY A 347 -8.84 -15.79 -9.92
CA GLY A 347 -7.90 -16.38 -8.95
C GLY A 347 -8.12 -17.87 -8.70
N LEU A 348 -9.37 -18.30 -8.55
CA LEU A 348 -9.74 -19.71 -8.33
C LEU A 348 -9.33 -20.59 -9.53
N VAL A 349 -9.60 -20.13 -10.76
CA VAL A 349 -9.20 -20.85 -11.98
C VAL A 349 -7.68 -20.94 -12.09
N ALA A 350 -6.94 -19.91 -11.68
CA ALA A 350 -5.47 -19.97 -11.67
C ALA A 350 -4.93 -21.01 -10.67
N VAL A 351 -5.33 -20.93 -9.39
CA VAL A 351 -4.77 -21.82 -8.36
C VAL A 351 -5.24 -23.27 -8.48
N THR A 352 -6.27 -23.55 -9.27
CA THR A 352 -6.74 -24.92 -9.56
C THR A 352 -6.27 -25.41 -10.93
N VAL A 353 -6.74 -24.81 -12.02
CA VAL A 353 -6.51 -25.29 -13.40
C VAL A 353 -5.10 -24.99 -13.87
N VAL A 354 -4.65 -23.73 -13.77
CA VAL A 354 -3.32 -23.34 -14.28
C VAL A 354 -2.22 -24.00 -13.46
N VAL A 355 -2.33 -23.96 -12.12
CA VAL A 355 -1.41 -24.64 -11.21
C VAL A 355 -1.43 -26.16 -11.38
N GLY A 356 -2.60 -26.77 -11.63
CA GLY A 356 -2.73 -28.18 -11.98
C GLY A 356 -1.94 -28.58 -13.23
N ILE A 357 -1.97 -27.73 -14.25
CA ILE A 357 -1.18 -27.91 -15.49
C ILE A 357 0.30 -27.64 -15.23
N GLN A 358 0.66 -26.62 -14.44
CA GLN A 358 2.06 -26.33 -14.09
C GLN A 358 2.76 -27.48 -13.37
N GLN A 359 2.02 -28.25 -12.56
CA GLN A 359 2.57 -29.41 -11.86
C GLN A 359 3.18 -30.45 -12.82
N SER A 360 2.62 -30.61 -14.02
CA SER A 360 3.13 -31.51 -15.06
C SER A 360 4.01 -30.80 -16.10
N ASN A 361 3.67 -29.57 -16.47
CA ASN A 361 4.47 -28.75 -17.39
C ASN A 361 4.28 -27.25 -17.10
N ILE A 362 5.32 -26.63 -16.53
CA ILE A 362 5.33 -25.20 -16.16
C ILE A 362 5.17 -24.29 -17.39
N PHE A 363 5.82 -24.63 -18.50
CA PHE A 363 5.74 -23.88 -19.76
C PHE A 363 4.29 -23.82 -20.26
N SER A 364 3.57 -24.94 -20.27
CA SER A 364 2.14 -24.96 -20.65
C SER A 364 1.30 -24.03 -19.76
N GLY A 365 1.58 -23.96 -18.46
CA GLY A 365 0.92 -23.04 -17.54
C GLY A 365 1.20 -21.56 -17.83
N TYR A 366 2.45 -21.20 -18.13
CA TYR A 366 2.79 -19.82 -18.50
C TYR A 366 2.29 -19.42 -19.90
N VAL A 367 2.17 -20.37 -20.84
CA VAL A 367 1.48 -20.15 -22.12
C VAL A 367 -0.02 -19.86 -21.91
N ILE A 368 -0.69 -20.55 -20.98
CA ILE A 368 -2.09 -20.24 -20.61
C ILE A 368 -2.19 -18.82 -20.01
N ASN A 369 -1.25 -18.42 -19.16
CA ASN A 369 -1.20 -17.07 -18.62
C ASN A 369 -1.03 -15.99 -19.72
N ALA A 370 -0.25 -16.25 -20.77
CA ALA A 370 -0.12 -15.37 -21.92
C ALA A 370 -1.42 -15.31 -22.75
N GLY A 371 -2.02 -16.47 -23.03
CA GLY A 371 -3.33 -16.57 -23.71
C GLY A 371 -4.44 -15.83 -22.96
N SER A 372 -4.44 -15.88 -21.63
CA SER A 372 -5.34 -15.11 -20.77
C SER A 372 -5.19 -13.59 -20.97
N ILE A 373 -3.97 -13.05 -20.94
CA ILE A 373 -3.74 -11.61 -21.22
C ILE A 373 -4.14 -11.24 -22.64
N ILE A 374 -3.88 -12.08 -23.64
CA ILE A 374 -4.32 -11.84 -25.03
C ILE A 374 -5.85 -11.78 -25.10
N PHE A 375 -6.55 -12.72 -24.47
CA PHE A 375 -8.02 -12.75 -24.44
C PHE A 375 -8.59 -11.52 -23.72
N GLY A 376 -8.03 -11.15 -22.56
CA GLY A 376 -8.39 -9.94 -21.83
C GLY A 376 -8.17 -8.66 -22.65
N LEU A 377 -7.03 -8.56 -23.35
CA LEU A 377 -6.72 -7.43 -24.23
C LEU A 377 -7.69 -7.33 -25.42
N VAL A 378 -8.05 -8.45 -26.06
CA VAL A 378 -9.06 -8.49 -27.12
C VAL A 378 -10.43 -8.08 -26.58
N ALA A 379 -10.84 -8.59 -25.41
CA ALA A 379 -12.09 -8.22 -24.77
C ALA A 379 -12.14 -6.71 -24.43
N PHE A 380 -11.05 -6.13 -23.92
CA PHE A 380 -10.92 -4.70 -23.66
C PHE A 380 -11.03 -3.88 -24.96
N LEU A 381 -10.31 -4.27 -26.01
CA LEU A 381 -10.31 -3.55 -27.29
C LEU A 381 -11.64 -3.63 -28.04
N ALA A 382 -12.41 -4.71 -27.89
CA ALA A 382 -13.72 -4.89 -28.53
C ALA A 382 -14.73 -3.76 -28.22
N CYS A 383 -14.57 -3.07 -27.09
CA CYS A 383 -15.39 -1.92 -26.70
C CYS A 383 -14.64 -0.57 -26.73
N ARG A 384 -13.43 -0.50 -27.30
CA ARG A 384 -12.60 0.73 -27.37
C ARG A 384 -13.38 1.98 -27.80
N ASN A 385 -14.11 1.89 -28.91
CA ASN A 385 -14.85 3.04 -29.49
C ASN A 385 -16.17 3.36 -28.75
N LYS A 386 -16.48 2.63 -27.66
CA LYS A 386 -17.72 2.75 -26.88
C LYS A 386 -17.47 3.18 -25.43
N TYR A 387 -16.22 3.17 -24.95
CA TYR A 387 -15.91 3.55 -23.58
C TYR A 387 -16.03 5.05 -23.35
N LEU A 388 -16.57 5.42 -22.19
CA LEU A 388 -16.46 6.76 -21.64
C LEU A 388 -15.02 6.95 -21.13
N VAL A 389 -14.18 7.61 -21.93
CA VAL A 389 -12.80 7.96 -21.57
C VAL A 389 -12.77 9.42 -21.09
N LYS A 390 -12.31 9.63 -19.86
CA LYS A 390 -12.13 10.97 -19.28
C LYS A 390 -10.68 11.45 -19.50
N PRO A 391 -10.46 12.74 -19.81
CA PRO A 391 -9.11 13.29 -19.87
C PRO A 391 -8.44 13.30 -18.48
N PRO A 392 -7.09 13.29 -18.41
CA PRO A 392 -6.38 13.45 -17.13
C PRO A 392 -6.65 14.85 -16.55
N VAL A 393 -7.11 14.91 -15.30
CA VAL A 393 -7.44 16.16 -14.57
C VAL A 393 -6.35 16.51 -13.54
N GLY A 394 -5.32 15.67 -13.41
CA GLY A 394 -4.25 15.79 -12.42
C GLY A 394 -4.41 14.83 -11.25
N SER A 395 -3.30 14.45 -10.62
CA SER A 395 -3.30 13.46 -9.55
C SER A 395 -3.54 14.06 -8.16
N GLN A 396 -4.49 13.48 -7.43
CA GLN A 396 -4.78 13.80 -6.04
C GLN A 396 -3.61 13.52 -5.09
N LEU A 397 -2.77 12.52 -5.40
CA LEU A 397 -1.54 12.25 -4.65
C LEU A 397 -0.62 13.47 -4.69
N THR A 398 -0.46 14.08 -5.88
CA THR A 398 0.33 15.31 -6.03
C THR A 398 -0.28 16.50 -5.28
N GLU A 399 -1.61 16.60 -5.19
CA GLU A 399 -2.26 17.64 -4.37
C GLU A 399 -2.01 17.42 -2.86
N ILE A 400 -2.17 16.18 -2.36
CA ILE A 400 -1.85 15.82 -0.96
C ILE A 400 -0.38 16.11 -0.66
N SER A 401 0.56 15.70 -1.51
CA SER A 401 1.99 15.98 -1.32
C SER A 401 2.26 17.49 -1.25
N LYS A 402 1.63 18.31 -2.12
CA LYS A 402 1.78 19.77 -2.09
C LYS A 402 1.23 20.40 -0.80
N ILE A 403 0.05 19.97 -0.35
CA ILE A 403 -0.56 20.43 0.91
C ILE A 403 0.34 20.07 2.11
N THR A 404 0.78 18.80 2.18
CA THR A 404 1.63 18.28 3.24
C THR A 404 3.00 18.98 3.28
N LEU A 405 3.67 19.16 2.13
CA LEU A 405 4.94 19.89 2.05
C LEU A 405 4.79 21.36 2.44
N ASN A 406 3.68 22.02 2.08
CA ASN A 406 3.41 23.40 2.50
C ASN A 406 3.15 23.49 4.02
N ALA A 407 2.49 22.50 4.62
CA ALA A 407 2.34 22.42 6.08
C ALA A 407 3.71 22.29 6.78
N ILE A 408 4.59 21.39 6.30
CA ILE A 408 5.95 21.23 6.85
C ILE A 408 6.72 22.56 6.75
N LYS A 409 6.66 23.24 5.60
CA LYS A 409 7.39 24.50 5.36
C LYS A 409 6.89 25.66 6.23
N ASN A 410 5.57 25.79 6.39
CA ASN A 410 4.94 26.89 7.13
C ASN A 410 4.79 26.63 8.64
N ARG A 411 5.27 25.49 9.15
CA ARG A 411 5.12 25.04 10.55
C ARG A 411 5.59 26.04 11.62
N LYS A 412 6.40 27.03 11.26
CA LYS A 412 6.88 28.10 12.17
C LYS A 412 5.81 29.15 12.51
N GLN A 413 4.71 29.23 11.77
CA GLN A 413 3.58 30.11 12.11
C GLN A 413 2.73 29.41 13.19
N ASN A 414 2.70 30.01 14.38
CA ASN A 414 2.29 29.38 15.64
C ASN A 414 0.79 29.05 15.69
N THR A 415 0.40 27.88 15.14
CA THR A 415 -0.99 27.61 14.75
C THR A 415 -1.40 26.17 15.06
N GLY A 416 -2.08 25.96 16.18
CA GLY A 416 -2.80 24.73 16.51
C GLY A 416 -2.02 23.42 16.28
N GLY A 417 -2.46 22.62 15.30
CA GLY A 417 -1.80 21.37 14.90
C GLY A 417 -0.87 21.57 13.70
N TRP A 418 0.12 20.69 13.53
CA TRP A 418 1.20 20.87 12.54
C TRP A 418 0.75 21.08 11.08
N MET A 419 -0.45 20.62 10.70
CA MET A 419 -1.02 20.81 9.37
C MET A 419 -1.77 22.14 9.19
N ASP A 420 -2.09 22.85 10.27
CA ASP A 420 -2.85 24.10 10.19
C ASP A 420 -2.06 25.21 9.46
N GLY A 421 -0.72 25.19 9.49
CA GLY A 421 0.13 26.10 8.69
C GLY A 421 -0.04 25.98 7.15
N ALA A 422 -0.75 24.96 6.64
CA ALA A 422 -1.13 24.91 5.22
C ALA A 422 -2.39 25.73 4.89
N LYS A 423 -3.18 26.15 5.89
CA LYS A 423 -4.44 26.89 5.71
C LYS A 423 -4.18 28.37 5.39
N SER A 424 -4.99 28.94 4.50
CA SER A 424 -4.88 30.37 4.15
C SER A 424 -5.10 31.34 5.30
N ARG A 425 -5.91 30.97 6.32
CA ARG A 425 -6.05 31.75 7.57
C ARG A 425 -4.73 31.91 8.34
N PHE A 426 -3.77 31.02 8.09
CA PHE A 426 -2.52 30.89 8.82
C PHE A 426 -1.28 31.09 7.92
N GLY A 427 -1.42 31.82 6.80
CA GLY A 427 -0.32 32.09 5.86
C GLY A 427 -0.05 30.99 4.83
N GLY A 428 -0.88 29.93 4.81
CA GLY A 428 -0.79 28.83 3.84
C GLY A 428 -1.48 29.11 2.50
N LYS A 429 -1.22 28.24 1.51
CA LYS A 429 -1.76 28.38 0.15
C LYS A 429 -3.10 27.69 -0.09
N PHE A 430 -3.65 26.97 0.89
CA PHE A 430 -4.76 26.04 0.68
C PHE A 430 -5.99 26.38 1.52
N ASN A 431 -7.17 26.16 0.92
CA ASN A 431 -8.46 26.34 1.58
C ASN A 431 -8.62 25.40 2.79
N HIS A 432 -9.28 25.88 3.85
CA HIS A 432 -9.49 25.18 5.10
C HIS A 432 -10.06 23.76 4.92
N ALA A 433 -11.10 23.61 4.08
CA ALA A 433 -11.75 22.33 3.81
C ALA A 433 -10.74 21.29 3.27
N LYS A 434 -9.95 21.65 2.25
CA LYS A 434 -8.94 20.77 1.65
C LYS A 434 -7.89 20.31 2.67
N VAL A 435 -7.47 21.18 3.59
CA VAL A 435 -6.49 20.81 4.63
C VAL A 435 -7.09 19.84 5.65
N GLU A 436 -8.36 20.03 6.05
CA GLU A 436 -9.06 19.09 6.94
C GLU A 436 -9.34 17.73 6.29
N ASP A 437 -9.60 17.71 4.99
CA ASP A 437 -9.75 16.50 4.19
C ASP A 437 -8.44 15.69 4.12
N VAL A 438 -7.28 16.34 3.93
CA VAL A 438 -5.98 15.65 4.02
C VAL A 438 -5.69 15.19 5.46
N LYS A 439 -6.05 15.99 6.49
CA LYS A 439 -5.95 15.56 7.90
C LYS A 439 -6.80 14.33 8.20
N ALA A 440 -7.92 14.13 7.52
CA ALA A 440 -8.76 12.95 7.70
C ALA A 440 -8.08 11.70 7.14
N VAL A 441 -7.51 11.77 5.93
CA VAL A 441 -6.73 10.66 5.33
C VAL A 441 -5.50 10.33 6.18
N LEU A 442 -4.74 11.33 6.64
CA LEU A 442 -3.54 11.11 7.46
C LEU A 442 -3.86 10.51 8.84
N ARG A 443 -5.06 10.74 9.38
CA ARG A 443 -5.53 10.07 10.61
C ARG A 443 -5.77 8.57 10.43
N VAL A 444 -6.03 8.08 9.23
CA VAL A 444 -6.22 6.64 8.95
C VAL A 444 -4.88 5.88 8.90
N LEU A 445 -3.78 6.54 8.56
CA LEU A 445 -2.46 5.90 8.37
C LEU A 445 -1.95 5.05 9.55
N PRO A 446 -2.09 5.46 10.84
CA PRO A 446 -1.67 4.61 11.97
C PRO A 446 -2.37 3.25 12.01
N VAL A 447 -3.65 3.18 11.59
CA VAL A 447 -4.36 1.91 11.46
C VAL A 447 -3.75 1.08 10.33
N PHE A 448 -3.47 1.69 9.17
CA PHE A 448 -2.83 1.00 8.04
C PHE A 448 -1.42 0.48 8.34
N ILE A 449 -0.66 1.10 9.25
CA ILE A 449 0.62 0.56 9.72
C ILE A 449 0.43 -0.82 10.38
N THR A 450 -0.64 -1.01 11.17
CA THR A 450 -0.94 -2.33 11.77
C THR A 450 -1.38 -3.40 10.76
N PHE A 451 -1.86 -2.99 9.58
CA PHE A 451 -2.14 -3.91 8.48
C PHE A 451 -0.88 -4.45 7.80
N ILE A 452 0.28 -3.80 7.94
CA ILE A 452 1.54 -4.29 7.36
C ILE A 452 1.88 -5.69 7.91
N PHE A 453 1.73 -5.89 9.23
CA PHE A 453 1.94 -7.18 9.89
C PHE A 453 0.88 -8.23 9.48
N PHE A 454 -0.39 -7.83 9.32
CA PHE A 454 -1.43 -8.70 8.77
C PHE A 454 -1.04 -9.19 7.37
N PHE A 455 -0.62 -8.29 6.48
CA PHE A 455 -0.21 -8.66 5.13
C PHE A 455 1.10 -9.47 5.09
N THR A 456 2.02 -9.21 6.02
CA THR A 456 3.25 -10.00 6.21
C THR A 456 2.94 -11.48 6.47
N ILE A 457 1.84 -11.76 7.18
CA ILE A 457 1.36 -13.12 7.46
C ILE A 457 0.51 -13.66 6.31
N TYR A 458 -0.38 -12.85 5.75
CA TYR A 458 -1.21 -13.24 4.61
C TYR A 458 -0.36 -13.71 3.41
N LEU A 459 0.75 -13.03 3.11
CA LEU A 459 1.63 -13.42 2.00
C LEU A 459 2.41 -14.73 2.25
N GLN A 460 2.44 -15.26 3.49
CA GLN A 460 3.02 -16.58 3.81
C GLN A 460 2.21 -17.73 3.20
N ILE A 461 0.95 -17.50 2.84
CA ILE A 461 0.09 -18.44 2.10
C ILE A 461 0.82 -18.93 0.83
N SER A 462 1.45 -18.02 0.10
CA SER A 462 2.09 -18.29 -1.20
C SER A 462 3.53 -18.75 -1.12
N THR A 463 4.13 -18.81 0.07
CA THR A 463 5.56 -19.11 0.25
C THR A 463 5.78 -20.17 1.33
N SER A 464 5.65 -19.82 2.59
CA SER A 464 5.95 -20.71 3.72
C SER A 464 4.92 -21.84 3.87
N CYS A 465 3.63 -21.53 3.69
CA CYS A 465 2.58 -22.56 3.65
C CYS A 465 2.70 -23.46 2.41
N LEU A 466 3.21 -22.92 1.29
CA LEU A 466 3.50 -23.67 0.07
C LEU A 466 4.67 -24.65 0.27
N ILE A 467 5.78 -24.20 0.87
CA ILE A 467 6.93 -25.06 1.18
C ILE A 467 6.51 -26.21 2.12
N GLN A 468 5.73 -25.90 3.17
CA GLN A 468 5.14 -26.92 4.03
C GLN A 468 4.29 -27.94 3.22
N GLY A 469 3.39 -27.45 2.37
CA GLY A 469 2.49 -28.28 1.57
C GLY A 469 3.22 -29.17 0.54
N ALA A 470 4.33 -28.70 -0.03
CA ALA A 470 5.15 -29.46 -0.97
C ALA A 470 5.82 -30.70 -0.33
N TYR A 471 5.98 -30.71 1.00
CA TYR A 471 6.54 -31.81 1.79
C TYR A 471 5.47 -32.59 2.58
N MET A 472 4.23 -32.49 2.13
CA MET A 472 3.07 -33.30 2.55
C MET A 472 2.59 -34.18 1.40
N ASN A 473 1.87 -35.25 1.70
CA ASN A 473 1.35 -36.16 0.68
C ASN A 473 0.26 -35.49 -0.18
N LEU A 474 0.58 -35.32 -1.47
CA LEU A 474 -0.25 -34.69 -2.50
C LEU A 474 -1.24 -35.64 -3.19
N LYS A 475 -1.18 -36.96 -2.92
CA LYS A 475 -2.02 -37.97 -3.58
C LYS A 475 -3.40 -38.06 -2.91
N LEU A 476 -4.43 -37.61 -3.62
CA LEU A 476 -5.84 -37.89 -3.32
C LEU A 476 -6.30 -39.08 -4.17
N GLN A 477 -6.13 -40.29 -3.64
CA GLN A 477 -6.43 -41.55 -4.34
C GLN A 477 -5.71 -41.65 -5.70
N ASN A 478 -6.40 -41.31 -6.79
CA ASN A 478 -5.89 -41.35 -8.17
C ASN A 478 -5.47 -39.97 -8.72
N LEU A 479 -5.72 -38.88 -7.99
CA LEU A 479 -5.42 -37.50 -8.41
C LEU A 479 -4.27 -36.93 -7.57
N THR A 480 -3.28 -36.33 -8.23
CA THR A 480 -2.23 -35.55 -7.58
C THR A 480 -2.67 -34.09 -7.50
N MET A 481 -2.90 -33.58 -6.29
CA MET A 481 -3.25 -32.18 -6.06
C MET A 481 -1.96 -31.36 -5.86
N PRO A 482 -1.69 -30.31 -6.65
CA PRO A 482 -0.52 -29.46 -6.43
C PRO A 482 -0.60 -28.76 -5.07
N ALA A 483 0.55 -28.58 -4.41
CA ALA A 483 0.60 -27.95 -3.07
C ALA A 483 -0.05 -26.55 -3.07
N THR A 484 0.19 -25.75 -4.12
CA THR A 484 -0.35 -24.40 -4.24
C THR A 484 -1.87 -24.35 -4.46
N SER A 485 -2.49 -25.46 -4.88
CA SER A 485 -3.94 -25.53 -5.01
C SER A 485 -4.68 -25.48 -3.66
N SER A 486 -3.99 -25.65 -2.53
CA SER A 486 -4.56 -25.42 -1.19
C SER A 486 -5.03 -23.97 -0.98
N ILE A 487 -4.48 -22.99 -1.73
CA ILE A 487 -4.95 -21.59 -1.71
C ILE A 487 -6.43 -21.49 -2.15
N ALA A 488 -6.93 -22.43 -2.96
CA ALA A 488 -8.33 -22.51 -3.34
C ALA A 488 -9.28 -22.62 -2.12
N VAL A 489 -8.82 -23.26 -1.03
CA VAL A 489 -9.58 -23.36 0.22
C VAL A 489 -9.88 -21.97 0.77
N THR A 490 -8.88 -21.09 0.84
CA THR A 490 -9.08 -19.70 1.30
C THR A 490 -10.04 -18.95 0.39
N ILE A 491 -9.86 -18.99 -0.94
CA ILE A 491 -10.72 -18.27 -1.89
C ILE A 491 -12.18 -18.74 -1.79
N VAL A 492 -12.44 -20.05 -1.81
CA VAL A 492 -13.80 -20.61 -1.70
C VAL A 492 -14.40 -20.28 -0.34
N PHE A 493 -13.63 -20.38 0.74
CA PHE A 493 -14.11 -20.08 2.08
C PHE A 493 -14.46 -18.59 2.24
N VAL A 494 -13.64 -17.69 1.71
CA VAL A 494 -13.90 -16.23 1.67
C VAL A 494 -15.20 -15.91 0.90
N LEU A 495 -15.39 -16.53 -0.26
CA LEU A 495 -16.60 -16.36 -1.09
C LEU A 495 -17.89 -16.84 -0.39
N VAL A 496 -17.82 -17.90 0.42
CA VAL A 496 -18.97 -18.43 1.18
C VAL A 496 -19.17 -17.65 2.49
N LEU A 497 -18.09 -17.29 3.17
CA LEU A 497 -18.11 -16.61 4.47
C LEU A 497 -18.61 -15.17 4.36
N THR A 498 -18.24 -14.44 3.30
CA THR A 498 -18.63 -13.04 3.12
C THR A 498 -20.16 -12.82 3.16
N PRO A 499 -20.97 -13.47 2.30
CA PRO A 499 -22.43 -13.31 2.34
C PRO A 499 -23.04 -13.88 3.64
N LEU A 500 -22.45 -14.93 4.22
CA LEU A 500 -22.89 -15.52 5.49
C LEU A 500 -22.69 -14.54 6.66
N LEU A 501 -21.57 -13.81 6.70
CA LEU A 501 -21.34 -12.78 7.71
C LEU A 501 -22.31 -11.62 7.55
N GLU A 502 -22.51 -11.13 6.33
CA GLU A 502 -23.40 -9.99 6.03
C GLU A 502 -24.88 -10.27 6.30
N HIS A 503 -25.38 -11.46 5.90
CA HIS A 503 -26.81 -11.76 5.93
C HIS A 503 -27.26 -12.57 7.15
N VAL A 504 -26.33 -13.29 7.81
CA VAL A 504 -26.66 -14.16 8.96
C VAL A 504 -25.99 -13.67 10.23
N VAL A 505 -24.67 -13.55 10.25
CA VAL A 505 -23.93 -13.33 11.52
C VAL A 505 -24.09 -11.92 12.04
N TYR A 506 -23.83 -10.88 11.24
CA TYR A 506 -23.97 -9.49 11.72
C TYR A 506 -25.41 -9.16 12.15
N PRO A 507 -26.47 -9.51 11.39
CA PRO A 507 -27.85 -9.31 11.84
C PRO A 507 -28.21 -10.10 13.11
N LEU A 508 -27.63 -11.30 13.31
CA LEU A 508 -27.83 -12.07 14.54
C LEU A 508 -27.11 -11.43 15.74
N MET A 509 -25.91 -10.90 15.55
CA MET A 509 -25.17 -10.16 16.59
C MET A 509 -25.84 -8.84 16.96
N GLU A 510 -26.47 -8.16 15.99
CA GLU A 510 -27.29 -6.97 16.26
C GLU A 510 -28.55 -7.31 17.07
N ARG A 511 -29.20 -8.45 16.80
CA ARG A 511 -30.31 -8.97 17.62
C ARG A 511 -29.91 -9.32 19.06
N THR A 512 -28.65 -9.73 19.30
CA THR A 512 -28.12 -9.92 20.66
C THR A 512 -27.55 -8.64 21.28
N GLY A 513 -27.70 -7.49 20.62
CA GLY A 513 -27.27 -6.17 21.12
C GLY A 513 -25.78 -5.85 20.91
N ILE A 514 -25.00 -6.75 20.29
CA ILE A 514 -23.56 -6.58 20.09
C ILE A 514 -23.29 -5.87 18.76
N LYS A 515 -23.26 -4.54 18.79
CA LYS A 515 -22.81 -3.74 17.64
C LYS A 515 -21.31 -3.94 17.38
N LEU A 516 -20.99 -4.53 16.23
CA LEU A 516 -19.62 -4.88 15.84
C LEU A 516 -19.01 -3.77 14.97
N THR A 517 -18.32 -2.82 15.61
CA THR A 517 -17.67 -1.70 14.89
C THR A 517 -16.58 -2.20 13.93
N PRO A 518 -16.26 -1.45 12.85
CA PRO A 518 -15.19 -1.85 11.93
C PRO A 518 -13.85 -2.11 12.63
N LEU A 519 -13.46 -1.30 13.61
CA LEU A 519 -12.25 -1.54 14.41
C LEU A 519 -12.30 -2.85 15.22
N ARG A 520 -13.47 -3.26 15.73
CA ARG A 520 -13.63 -4.58 16.41
C ARG A 520 -13.51 -5.74 15.41
N ARG A 521 -14.06 -5.59 14.19
CA ARG A 521 -13.91 -6.59 13.10
C ARG A 521 -12.44 -6.77 12.73
N ILE A 522 -11.70 -5.67 12.54
CA ILE A 522 -10.25 -5.71 12.25
C ILE A 522 -9.47 -6.44 13.35
N GLY A 523 -9.73 -6.12 14.62
CA GLY A 523 -9.11 -6.81 15.75
C GLY A 523 -9.40 -8.33 15.78
N ALA A 524 -10.65 -8.73 15.50
CA ALA A 524 -11.00 -10.15 15.41
C ALA A 524 -10.29 -10.85 14.24
N GLY A 525 -10.16 -10.20 13.09
CA GLY A 525 -9.38 -10.71 11.96
C GLY A 525 -7.90 -10.89 12.29
N PHE A 526 -7.31 -9.94 13.03
CA PHE A 526 -5.92 -10.01 13.49
C PHE A 526 -5.67 -11.20 14.44
N LEU A 527 -6.59 -11.48 15.36
CA LEU A 527 -6.55 -12.68 16.20
C LEU A 527 -6.71 -13.97 15.39
N SER A 528 -7.57 -13.98 14.37
CA SER A 528 -7.73 -15.14 13.47
C SER A 528 -6.46 -15.45 12.69
N SER A 529 -5.75 -14.43 12.20
CA SER A 529 -4.43 -14.61 11.55
C SER A 529 -3.35 -15.11 12.50
N ALA A 530 -3.35 -14.66 13.76
CA ALA A 530 -2.45 -15.21 14.77
C ALA A 530 -2.73 -16.71 15.01
N ALA A 531 -4.00 -17.06 15.24
CA ALA A 531 -4.44 -18.45 15.41
C ALA A 531 -4.09 -19.33 14.18
N SER A 532 -4.21 -18.79 12.96
CA SER A 532 -3.80 -19.48 11.73
C SER A 532 -2.30 -19.85 11.74
N MET A 533 -1.44 -19.00 12.28
CA MET A 533 0.00 -19.27 12.36
C MET A 533 0.35 -20.25 13.49
N VAL A 534 -0.38 -20.22 14.62
CA VAL A 534 -0.28 -21.29 15.64
C VAL A 534 -0.63 -22.65 15.02
N VAL A 535 -1.75 -22.73 14.29
CA VAL A 535 -2.16 -23.96 13.60
C VAL A 535 -1.12 -24.42 12.59
N ALA A 536 -0.54 -23.51 11.79
CA ALA A 536 0.52 -23.86 10.85
C ALA A 536 1.77 -24.45 11.53
N GLY A 537 2.17 -23.91 12.69
CA GLY A 537 3.24 -24.48 13.52
C GLY A 537 2.90 -25.86 14.07
N LEU A 538 1.66 -26.08 14.55
CA LEU A 538 1.22 -27.40 15.03
C LEU A 538 1.13 -28.45 13.91
N VAL A 539 0.67 -28.07 12.72
CA VAL A 539 0.67 -28.93 11.53
C VAL A 539 2.10 -29.29 11.14
N GLU A 540 3.04 -28.34 11.23
CA GLU A 540 4.45 -28.58 10.92
C GLU A 540 5.11 -29.56 11.89
N MET A 541 4.88 -29.38 13.20
CA MET A 541 5.32 -30.33 14.22
C MET A 541 4.80 -31.75 13.91
N LYS A 542 3.52 -31.90 13.52
CA LYS A 542 2.96 -33.21 13.19
C LYS A 542 3.49 -33.79 11.87
N ARG A 543 3.69 -32.94 10.85
CA ARG A 543 4.30 -33.33 9.57
C ARG A 543 5.69 -33.94 9.79
N ARG A 544 6.48 -33.29 10.64
CA ARG A 544 7.85 -33.71 10.99
C ARG A 544 7.89 -34.91 11.94
N GLU A 545 6.96 -35.03 12.89
CA GLU A 545 6.83 -36.22 13.74
C GLU A 545 6.59 -37.48 12.88
N VAL A 546 5.68 -37.41 11.90
CA VAL A 546 5.38 -38.51 10.96
C VAL A 546 6.59 -38.85 10.06
N TRP A 547 7.35 -37.83 9.63
CA TRP A 547 8.61 -38.00 8.90
C TRP A 547 9.67 -38.73 9.74
N LEU A 548 9.92 -38.28 10.97
CA LEU A 548 10.88 -38.89 11.90
C LEU A 548 10.46 -40.31 12.31
N GLY A 549 9.16 -40.62 12.32
CA GLY A 549 8.63 -41.97 12.48
C GLY A 549 8.86 -42.90 11.28
N GLY A 550 9.53 -42.45 10.22
CA GLY A 550 9.87 -43.26 9.05
C GLY A 550 8.76 -43.39 7.99
N HIS A 551 7.65 -42.67 8.13
CA HIS A 551 6.55 -42.69 7.16
C HIS A 551 6.81 -41.72 6.00
N VAL A 552 7.73 -42.12 5.14
CA VAL A 552 8.21 -41.38 3.96
C VAL A 552 7.37 -41.72 2.72
N CYS A 553 6.90 -40.68 2.03
CA CYS A 553 6.18 -40.77 0.76
C CYS A 553 6.99 -40.05 -0.33
N THR A 554 7.51 -40.78 -1.30
CA THR A 554 8.19 -40.18 -2.46
C THR A 554 7.16 -39.64 -3.46
N GLN A 555 7.38 -38.39 -3.90
CA GLN A 555 6.53 -37.72 -4.87
C GLN A 555 7.32 -36.75 -5.74
N GLU A 556 6.85 -36.53 -6.96
CA GLU A 556 7.44 -35.58 -7.89
C GLU A 556 6.72 -34.23 -7.79
N VAL A 557 7.48 -33.15 -7.60
CA VAL A 557 6.96 -31.77 -7.60
C VAL A 557 7.80 -30.93 -8.55
N LEU A 558 7.20 -30.49 -9.65
CA LEU A 558 7.83 -29.66 -10.67
C LEU A 558 9.17 -30.24 -11.19
N GLY A 559 9.20 -31.55 -11.48
CA GLY A 559 10.36 -32.25 -12.03
C GLY A 559 11.43 -32.68 -11.01
N GLU A 560 11.26 -32.40 -9.71
CA GLU A 560 12.13 -32.94 -8.66
C GLU A 560 11.42 -33.99 -7.78
N ILE A 561 12.14 -35.04 -7.43
CA ILE A 561 11.69 -36.08 -6.50
C ILE A 561 11.93 -35.58 -5.07
N HIS A 562 10.85 -35.26 -4.35
CA HIS A 562 10.90 -34.90 -2.94
C HIS A 562 10.52 -36.10 -2.06
N ASN A 563 11.28 -36.28 -0.98
CA ASN A 563 10.90 -37.18 0.10
C ASN A 563 9.96 -36.41 1.05
N ALA A 564 8.65 -36.59 0.86
CA ALA A 564 7.63 -35.95 1.67
C ALA A 564 7.23 -36.79 2.89
N SER A 565 6.64 -36.14 3.89
CA SER A 565 5.93 -36.83 4.96
C SER A 565 4.62 -37.41 4.40
N CYS A 566 4.25 -38.65 4.77
CA CYS A 566 2.98 -39.24 4.34
C CYS A 566 1.72 -38.56 4.94
N LEU A 567 1.88 -37.51 5.76
CA LEU A 567 0.78 -36.67 6.24
C LEU A 567 0.06 -35.98 5.06
N SER A 568 -1.26 -36.17 4.95
CA SER A 568 -2.06 -35.62 3.86
C SER A 568 -2.16 -34.08 3.88
N ILE A 569 -2.06 -33.44 2.71
CA ILE A 569 -2.15 -31.98 2.56
C ILE A 569 -3.41 -31.33 3.16
N PHE A 570 -4.52 -32.07 3.29
CA PHE A 570 -5.76 -31.57 3.92
C PHE A 570 -5.59 -31.16 5.40
N TRP A 571 -4.50 -31.55 6.07
CA TRP A 571 -4.15 -31.00 7.38
C TRP A 571 -3.88 -29.49 7.36
N GLN A 572 -3.60 -28.87 6.20
CA GLN A 572 -3.51 -27.42 6.05
C GLN A 572 -4.88 -26.72 5.91
N THR A 573 -5.99 -27.44 5.78
CA THR A 573 -7.32 -26.82 5.64
C THR A 573 -7.67 -25.85 6.79
N PRO A 574 -7.40 -26.15 8.08
CA PRO A 574 -7.77 -25.24 9.17
C PRO A 574 -6.98 -23.92 9.19
N GLN A 575 -5.68 -23.92 8.85
CA GLN A 575 -4.92 -22.66 8.69
C GLN A 575 -5.47 -21.83 7.51
N PHE A 576 -5.76 -22.46 6.36
CA PHE A 576 -6.32 -21.74 5.21
C PHE A 576 -7.74 -21.19 5.43
N MET A 577 -8.54 -21.82 6.29
CA MET A 577 -9.82 -21.27 6.76
C MET A 577 -9.62 -20.10 7.74
N LEU A 578 -8.73 -20.23 8.73
CA LEU A 578 -8.49 -19.18 9.73
C LEU A 578 -7.90 -17.90 9.12
N ILE A 579 -7.01 -18.01 8.13
CA ILE A 579 -6.48 -16.84 7.43
C ILE A 579 -7.55 -16.20 6.52
N GLY A 580 -8.47 -16.98 5.95
CA GLY A 580 -9.64 -16.47 5.20
C GLY A 580 -10.66 -15.74 6.08
N ILE A 581 -10.90 -16.23 7.31
CA ILE A 581 -11.65 -15.48 8.33
C ILE A 581 -10.93 -14.15 8.64
N GLY A 582 -9.60 -14.21 8.79
CA GLY A 582 -8.74 -13.04 8.96
C GLY A 582 -8.91 -12.01 7.84
N GLU A 583 -8.89 -12.45 6.58
CA GLU A 583 -9.08 -11.61 5.40
C GLU A 583 -10.45 -10.92 5.37
N VAL A 584 -11.55 -11.65 5.58
CA VAL A 584 -12.90 -11.07 5.55
C VAL A 584 -13.11 -10.09 6.71
N LEU A 585 -12.62 -10.41 7.91
CA LEU A 585 -12.80 -9.58 9.09
C LEU A 585 -11.86 -8.37 9.14
N ALA A 586 -10.62 -8.49 8.63
CA ALA A 586 -9.65 -7.40 8.62
C ALA A 586 -9.68 -6.59 7.32
N THR A 587 -9.47 -7.22 6.16
CA THR A 587 -9.27 -6.51 4.89
C THR A 587 -10.50 -5.72 4.46
N ILE A 588 -11.69 -6.35 4.48
CA ILE A 588 -12.95 -5.70 4.07
C ILE A 588 -13.32 -4.59 5.06
N ALA A 589 -13.30 -4.87 6.36
CA ALA A 589 -13.61 -3.88 7.39
C ALA A 589 -12.58 -2.73 7.44
N GLY A 590 -11.31 -2.98 7.09
CA GLY A 590 -10.25 -1.98 6.97
C GLY A 590 -10.51 -0.97 5.86
N LEU A 591 -10.93 -1.45 4.68
CA LEU A 591 -11.33 -0.59 3.56
C LEU A 591 -12.64 0.14 3.83
N GLU A 592 -13.64 -0.54 4.40
CA GLU A 592 -14.92 0.05 4.81
C GLU A 592 -14.71 1.21 5.81
N PHE A 593 -13.90 0.96 6.85
CA PHE A 593 -13.46 1.97 7.81
C PHE A 593 -12.78 3.13 7.09
N ALA A 594 -11.75 2.87 6.28
CA ALA A 594 -10.97 3.92 5.64
C ALA A 594 -11.81 4.78 4.67
N TYR A 595 -12.74 4.19 3.92
CA TYR A 595 -13.67 4.92 3.06
C TYR A 595 -14.73 5.70 3.84
N SER A 596 -15.14 5.26 5.03
CA SER A 596 -16.07 6.01 5.90
C SER A 596 -15.44 7.29 6.46
N GLN A 597 -14.12 7.28 6.70
CA GLN A 597 -13.40 8.41 7.31
C GLN A 597 -12.95 9.47 6.28
N ALA A 598 -13.05 9.17 4.99
CA ALA A 598 -12.43 9.93 3.91
C ALA A 598 -13.42 10.66 2.99
N PRO A 599 -13.04 11.84 2.46
CA PRO A 599 -13.86 12.52 1.47
C PRO A 599 -13.89 11.72 0.17
N GLU A 600 -15.02 11.81 -0.56
CA GLU A 600 -15.29 10.94 -1.70
C GLU A 600 -14.21 10.94 -2.77
N TYR A 601 -13.64 12.11 -3.05
CA TYR A 601 -12.62 12.24 -4.07
C TYR A 601 -11.35 11.48 -3.69
N LEU A 602 -10.91 11.51 -2.41
CA LEU A 602 -9.68 10.86 -1.94
C LEU A 602 -9.78 9.35 -1.68
N LYS A 603 -10.95 8.73 -1.89
CA LYS A 603 -11.12 7.26 -1.72
C LYS A 603 -10.13 6.46 -2.58
N GLY A 604 -9.78 6.94 -3.77
CA GLY A 604 -8.76 6.32 -4.64
C GLY A 604 -7.34 6.35 -4.05
N VAL A 605 -6.96 7.46 -3.39
CA VAL A 605 -5.67 7.55 -2.68
C VAL A 605 -5.60 6.54 -1.55
N ILE A 606 -6.67 6.43 -0.75
CA ILE A 606 -6.74 5.47 0.36
C ILE A 606 -6.59 4.03 -0.13
N MET A 607 -7.26 3.66 -1.22
CA MET A 607 -7.08 2.33 -1.83
C MET A 607 -5.62 2.09 -2.23
N GLY A 608 -4.98 3.08 -2.87
CA GLY A 608 -3.57 3.00 -3.24
C GLY A 608 -2.63 2.83 -2.04
N VAL A 609 -2.86 3.55 -0.94
CA VAL A 609 -2.04 3.41 0.29
C VAL A 609 -2.31 2.08 0.99
N PHE A 610 -3.55 1.58 0.97
CA PHE A 610 -3.89 0.27 1.53
C PHE A 610 -3.20 -0.87 0.75
N LEU A 611 -3.20 -0.83 -0.58
CA LEU A 611 -2.42 -1.76 -1.42
C LEU A 611 -0.92 -1.61 -1.13
N ALA A 612 -0.40 -0.39 -1.00
CA ALA A 612 1.00 -0.19 -0.67
C ALA A 612 1.38 -0.76 0.72
N ALA A 613 0.46 -0.78 1.70
CA ALA A 613 0.67 -1.47 2.97
C ALA A 613 0.79 -3.00 2.79
N THR A 614 0.05 -3.60 1.85
CA THR A 614 0.27 -5.00 1.42
C THR A 614 1.66 -5.17 0.82
N GLY A 615 2.07 -4.23 -0.02
CA GLY A 615 3.39 -4.23 -0.65
C GLY A 615 4.56 -4.18 0.35
N VAL A 616 4.47 -3.27 1.32
CA VAL A 616 5.43 -3.16 2.44
C VAL A 616 5.38 -4.41 3.34
N GLY A 617 4.21 -5.02 3.52
CA GLY A 617 4.07 -6.32 4.19
C GLY A 617 4.86 -7.44 3.50
N GLY A 618 4.95 -7.43 2.16
CA GLY A 618 5.80 -8.34 1.40
C GLY A 618 7.30 -8.13 1.67
N TYR A 619 7.77 -6.87 1.70
CA TYR A 619 9.16 -6.58 2.03
C TYR A 619 9.50 -6.93 3.49
N LEU A 620 8.56 -6.75 4.43
CA LEU A 620 8.72 -7.20 5.82
C LEU A 620 8.73 -8.73 5.92
N ALA A 621 7.90 -9.44 5.16
CA ALA A 621 7.91 -10.90 5.08
C ALA A 621 9.27 -11.44 4.56
N ASN A 622 9.84 -10.79 3.56
CA ASN A 622 11.21 -11.06 3.11
C ASN A 622 12.24 -10.82 4.22
N LEU A 623 12.19 -9.66 4.88
CA LEU A 623 13.14 -9.33 5.96
C LEU A 623 13.11 -10.38 7.07
N LEU A 624 11.92 -10.87 7.45
CA LEU A 624 11.79 -11.93 8.44
C LEU A 624 12.45 -13.24 7.99
N VAL A 625 12.29 -13.65 6.72
CA VAL A 625 12.96 -14.87 6.21
C VAL A 625 14.48 -14.73 6.17
N VAL A 626 15.01 -13.54 5.83
CA VAL A 626 16.46 -13.31 5.75
C VAL A 626 17.13 -13.15 7.13
N VAL A 627 16.41 -12.63 8.14
CA VAL A 627 16.94 -12.39 9.49
C VAL A 627 16.86 -13.63 10.40
N VAL A 628 15.93 -14.55 10.10
CA VAL A 628 15.71 -15.76 10.89
C VAL A 628 16.80 -16.81 10.58
N ASN A 629 17.19 -17.57 11.60
CA ASN A 629 18.21 -18.62 11.48
C ASN A 629 17.82 -19.66 10.39
N SER A 630 18.80 -20.17 9.64
CA SER A 630 18.59 -21.19 8.62
C SER A 630 17.93 -22.46 9.17
N ASP A 631 18.14 -22.80 10.45
CA ASP A 631 17.39 -23.89 11.10
C ASP A 631 15.87 -23.66 11.11
N TRP A 632 15.41 -22.41 11.26
CA TRP A 632 13.99 -22.05 11.35
C TRP A 632 13.38 -21.80 9.96
N TYR A 633 14.21 -21.48 8.96
CA TYR A 633 13.81 -21.38 7.55
C TYR A 633 14.76 -22.23 6.66
N PRO A 634 14.66 -23.57 6.75
CA PRO A 634 15.61 -24.52 6.19
C PRO A 634 15.84 -24.39 4.68
N GLU A 635 17.12 -24.24 4.33
CA GLU A 635 17.57 -23.81 3.01
C GLU A 635 17.41 -24.87 1.91
N LYS A 636 17.58 -26.15 2.27
CA LYS A 636 17.62 -27.28 1.31
C LYS A 636 16.40 -28.18 1.46
N ASP A 637 16.09 -28.61 2.69
CA ASP A 637 14.97 -29.51 2.97
C ASP A 637 14.26 -29.12 4.30
N PRO A 638 12.96 -28.76 4.30
CA PRO A 638 12.20 -28.50 5.52
C PRO A 638 12.05 -29.70 6.46
N ASN A 639 12.34 -30.93 6.02
CA ASN A 639 12.47 -32.08 6.92
C ASN A 639 13.64 -31.94 7.92
N GLN A 640 14.69 -31.19 7.58
CA GLN A 640 15.91 -31.06 8.38
C GLN A 640 15.88 -29.89 9.37
N GLY A 641 15.02 -28.89 9.14
CA GLY A 641 14.87 -27.74 10.02
C GLY A 641 13.70 -27.82 11.01
N HIS A 642 13.42 -26.69 11.65
CA HIS A 642 12.37 -26.43 12.63
C HIS A 642 11.47 -25.28 12.15
N MET A 643 10.77 -25.47 11.03
CA MET A 643 9.91 -24.46 10.42
C MET A 643 8.72 -24.07 11.31
N GLU A 644 8.37 -24.90 12.30
CA GLU A 644 7.41 -24.60 13.35
C GLU A 644 7.76 -23.31 14.13
N TYR A 645 9.04 -23.04 14.39
CA TYR A 645 9.47 -21.85 15.12
C TYR A 645 9.24 -20.55 14.33
N PHE A 646 9.38 -20.60 13.00
CA PHE A 646 9.05 -19.46 12.15
C PHE A 646 7.54 -19.15 12.16
N PHE A 647 6.67 -20.17 12.13
CA PHE A 647 5.23 -19.98 12.27
C PHE A 647 4.85 -19.43 13.66
N PHE A 648 5.46 -19.92 14.75
CA PHE A 648 5.21 -19.38 16.09
C PHE A 648 5.74 -17.93 16.25
N LEU A 649 6.87 -17.58 15.65
CA LEU A 649 7.37 -16.20 15.57
C LEU A 649 6.36 -15.28 14.90
N LEU A 650 5.82 -15.67 13.73
CA LEU A 650 4.79 -14.91 13.02
C LEU A 650 3.52 -14.72 13.87
N SER A 651 3.08 -15.76 14.58
CA SER A 651 1.96 -15.64 15.55
C SER A 651 2.28 -14.64 16.67
N GLY A 652 3.48 -14.70 17.25
CA GLY A 652 3.91 -13.79 18.31
C GLY A 652 3.97 -12.32 17.87
N LEU A 653 4.51 -12.08 16.67
CA LEU A 653 4.52 -10.76 16.02
C LEU A 653 3.09 -10.24 15.78
N MET A 654 2.17 -11.11 15.36
CA MET A 654 0.77 -10.71 15.17
C MET A 654 0.08 -10.37 16.49
N MET A 655 0.37 -11.12 17.55
CA MET A 655 -0.18 -10.86 18.88
C MET A 655 0.33 -9.51 19.43
N LEU A 656 1.61 -9.20 19.24
CA LEU A 656 2.19 -7.88 19.56
C LEU A 656 1.52 -6.76 18.74
N ASN A 657 1.35 -6.96 17.43
CA ASN A 657 0.67 -6.01 16.54
C ASN A 657 -0.80 -5.80 16.94
N PHE A 658 -1.50 -6.83 17.41
CA PHE A 658 -2.86 -6.68 17.94
C PHE A 658 -2.92 -5.82 19.20
N LEU A 659 -1.94 -5.95 20.12
CA LEU A 659 -1.87 -5.08 21.30
C LEU A 659 -1.61 -3.61 20.91
N LEU A 660 -0.72 -3.37 19.94
CA LEU A 660 -0.50 -2.05 19.34
C LEU A 660 -1.77 -1.51 18.66
N PHE A 661 -2.48 -2.36 17.92
CA PHE A 661 -3.75 -2.03 17.29
C PHE A 661 -4.83 -1.65 18.31
N LEU A 662 -4.94 -2.35 19.44
CA LEU A 662 -5.87 -2.00 20.51
C LEU A 662 -5.59 -0.59 21.07
N TYR A 663 -4.31 -0.24 21.27
CA TYR A 663 -3.91 1.10 21.71
C TYR A 663 -4.25 2.20 20.68
N ILE A 664 -4.03 1.93 19.40
CA ILE A 664 -4.38 2.86 18.31
C ILE A 664 -5.91 2.99 18.20
N ALA A 665 -6.64 1.88 18.27
CA ALA A 665 -8.09 1.83 18.13
C ALA A 665 -8.83 2.48 19.31
N SER A 666 -8.33 2.33 20.55
CA SER A 666 -8.89 3.02 21.72
C SER A 666 -8.64 4.53 21.69
N SER A 667 -7.53 4.95 21.07
CA SER A 667 -7.18 6.36 20.85
C SER A 667 -7.90 6.99 19.65
N TYR A 668 -8.53 6.18 18.78
CA TYR A 668 -9.12 6.65 17.52
C TYR A 668 -10.47 7.33 17.73
N LYS A 669 -10.55 8.63 17.46
CA LYS A 669 -11.82 9.37 17.42
C LYS A 669 -12.40 9.32 16.01
N TYR A 670 -13.50 8.58 15.85
CA TYR A 670 -14.29 8.56 14.63
C TYR A 670 -14.70 9.98 14.21
N LYS A 671 -14.59 10.28 12.91
CA LYS A 671 -15.31 11.42 12.33
C LYS A 671 -16.79 11.11 12.45
N VAL A 672 -17.54 12.00 13.12
CA VAL A 672 -19.01 11.97 13.07
C VAL A 672 -19.39 12.26 11.63
N SER A 673 -19.79 11.21 10.90
CA SER A 673 -20.45 11.38 9.60
C SER A 673 -21.68 12.24 9.81
N ALA A 674 -21.95 13.15 8.87
CA ALA A 674 -23.09 14.05 8.94
C ALA A 674 -24.40 13.28 8.72
N GLN A 675 -24.86 12.55 9.75
CA GLN A 675 -26.25 12.08 9.85
C GLN A 675 -27.21 13.28 9.89
N LEU A 676 -26.72 14.46 10.29
CA LEU A 676 -27.34 15.76 10.06
C LEU A 676 -27.74 16.03 8.60
N GLY A 677 -27.12 15.39 7.59
CA GLY A 677 -27.57 15.50 6.20
C GLY A 677 -28.87 14.74 5.94
N ASP A 678 -28.95 13.51 6.43
CA ASP A 678 -30.10 12.61 6.26
C ASP A 678 -31.25 12.95 7.22
N GLU A 679 -30.95 13.52 8.39
CA GLU A 679 -31.93 14.15 9.28
C GLU A 679 -32.41 15.51 8.77
N SER A 680 -31.54 16.38 8.23
CA SER A 680 -32.03 17.65 7.63
C SER A 680 -32.77 17.47 6.31
N GLU A 681 -32.41 16.50 5.46
CA GLU A 681 -33.26 16.13 4.31
C GLU A 681 -34.61 15.56 4.77
N LYS A 682 -34.65 14.75 5.85
CA LYS A 682 -35.93 14.28 6.41
C LYS A 682 -36.76 15.38 7.05
N GLU A 683 -36.17 16.26 7.86
CA GLU A 683 -36.86 17.41 8.44
C GLU A 683 -37.35 18.37 7.35
N GLN A 684 -36.58 18.57 6.27
CA GLN A 684 -37.02 19.35 5.11
C GLN A 684 -38.17 18.65 4.36
N LEU A 685 -38.11 17.34 4.13
CA LEU A 685 -39.21 16.60 3.51
C LEU A 685 -40.47 16.56 4.37
N GLU A 686 -40.35 16.40 5.70
CA GLU A 686 -41.49 16.46 6.63
C GLU A 686 -42.08 17.87 6.71
N HIS A 687 -41.24 18.91 6.66
CA HIS A 687 -41.67 20.30 6.59
C HIS A 687 -42.34 20.64 5.24
N GLU A 688 -41.84 20.13 4.12
CA GLU A 688 -42.50 20.28 2.80
C GLU A 688 -43.83 19.51 2.73
N LEU A 689 -43.92 18.30 3.28
CA LEU A 689 -45.18 17.55 3.34
C LEU A 689 -46.23 18.22 4.25
N THR A 690 -45.82 18.80 5.39
CA THR A 690 -46.75 19.49 6.30
C THR A 690 -47.24 20.81 5.72
N VAL A 691 -46.37 21.60 5.08
CA VAL A 691 -46.80 22.80 4.33
C VAL A 691 -47.73 22.43 3.17
N SER A 692 -47.44 21.34 2.44
CA SER A 692 -48.28 20.85 1.34
C SER A 692 -49.66 20.38 1.81
N THR A 693 -49.75 19.74 2.98
CA THR A 693 -51.04 19.29 3.54
C THR A 693 -51.84 20.40 4.22
N GLN A 694 -51.20 21.45 4.72
CA GLN A 694 -51.91 22.68 5.12
C GLN A 694 -52.43 23.46 3.91
N SER A 695 -51.67 23.54 2.82
CA SER A 695 -52.11 24.17 1.56
C SER A 695 -53.29 23.46 0.87
N MET A 696 -53.61 22.22 1.25
CA MET A 696 -54.78 21.47 0.75
C MET A 696 -55.98 21.50 1.71
N ARG A 697 -55.93 22.27 2.81
CA ARG A 697 -57.01 22.40 3.81
C ARG A 697 -57.55 23.82 3.99
N CYS A 698 -57.10 24.78 3.16
CA CYS A 698 -57.64 26.14 3.06
C CYS A 698 -58.40 26.31 1.74
#